data_AF-A0A135LFC3-F1
#
_entry.id   AF-A0A135LFC3-F1
#
_cell.length_a   1.000
_cell.length_b   1.000
_cell.length_c   1.000
_cell.angle_alpha   90.00
_cell.angle_beta   90.00
_cell.angle_gamma   90.00
#
_symmetry.space_group_name_H-M   'P 1'
#
loop_
_entity.id
_entity.type
_entity.pdbx_description
1 polymer ?
#
loop_
_entity_poly.entity_id
_entity_poly.type
_entity_poly.pdbx_seq_one_letter_code
_entity_poly.pdbx_strand_id
1 'polypeptide(L)'
;MTITTTIPPLNHSSFKLQGPYGDWRDDLHDQGYAIIKNAIDPEKAREYQRKALDWLKSFNTALDLDDPSTWTRDNLPVQSKVNTFNGYCVTHEKFMWDARMEPKILEAFAKIWGTDELLVSFDALNITLPNREDKPARRPWPHVDQSPMRRGLHCIQGVINLSHAGPEDGSLMVYPRSNKATEGFFDTETDPSTWEQRDIHNFTEKQIQWFEDHGMKPHKVLAEPGDLLVWDSRTVHWGGEPTVNSNTIRTVIYASYAPYELATEETLKLKKEAFESYRATTHWPHDHIVIRDGVVSLPDGTVDPRNRSMPLEVPEHTDRLLQLAGVKSYCELLTSILQANMKSFESRPPVDYPRKRASIACNFCRHRVQDIPAEILLRLTHLETLIEQQKDAITELSARVASSDHPGRSTPTIYSSQPKYDWDPSPQHVYDKSSFNIFSPENPYGQEYAFTIPPGHHTPPGSLFALDRIKNLIGDYPEDFFKQIEIKRPFNSIQVAGIPQAFEQIDRSRLHPQVTKPLITEFLNHVHPYFPVLEPQLLHMLFETFSTYTKVNSIQTSLYLVILALGKASSNPEQILNIEAEKDLNGMEYFASAYHYLNSPSITSFTADHLLPLALFYGSLYLRYIGRPIQAWRMVRDASNSVQLMIPELRAMNTYEERASLYRTAWGCFILECDDLAEFHFPPSGIEHLVDGLPFPGISEDSRNGHLVFLAICSIRKLLNRVQSALYTKSDQEKFHSSPPPQRTIDTPGGNPTPQKYSITSLKTISEELDRQLEDWFNSLPNPIRPTLGNTISADHPYDTYILTRYYATKHIICRPSLVIAAHTQGSTVLPEFVFANCKKCVDSCRKFVWAASLLMRQRTYANWHRMQAILAAIFTLSTAKTTPALEALVPDFDDLVKEAIQCIEPWAQYCETADIVVSMMKTIRQKVRVAVRGA
;
A
#
# COMPACT_ATOMS: atom_id res chain seq x y z
N MET A 1 17.40 -36.79 22.40
CA MET A 1 16.71 -36.08 21.30
C MET A 1 15.58 -35.29 21.91
N THR A 2 15.84 -34.04 22.27
CA THR A 2 14.82 -33.09 22.73
C THR A 2 14.27 -32.42 21.47
N ILE A 3 13.04 -32.75 21.11
CA ILE A 3 12.32 -32.10 20.01
C ILE A 3 11.96 -30.71 20.54
N THR A 4 12.67 -29.68 20.09
CA THR A 4 12.26 -28.29 20.30
C THR A 4 11.11 -27.99 19.35
N THR A 5 9.88 -28.15 19.83
CA THR A 5 8.68 -27.66 19.17
C THR A 5 8.71 -26.14 19.19
N THR A 6 9.06 -25.53 18.06
CA THR A 6 8.95 -24.07 17.87
C THR A 6 7.47 -23.71 17.81
N ILE A 7 6.99 -22.99 18.82
CA ILE A 7 5.62 -22.45 18.85
C ILE A 7 5.50 -21.42 17.70
N PRO A 8 4.50 -21.52 16.81
CA PRO A 8 4.30 -20.55 15.74
C PRO A 8 4.09 -19.13 16.29
N PRO A 9 4.48 -18.08 15.54
CA PRO A 9 4.33 -16.70 16.00
C PRO A 9 2.86 -16.33 16.23
N LEU A 10 2.60 -15.55 17.28
CA LEU A 10 1.26 -15.06 17.61
C LEU A 10 0.78 -14.02 16.59
N ASN A 11 -0.51 -14.05 16.26
CA ASN A 11 -1.13 -13.10 15.34
C ASN A 11 -1.67 -11.87 16.09
N HIS A 12 -1.02 -10.72 15.93
CA HIS A 12 -1.40 -9.48 16.61
C HIS A 12 -2.37 -8.64 15.76
N SER A 13 -3.48 -8.21 16.36
CA SER A 13 -4.41 -7.29 15.73
C SER A 13 -3.79 -5.90 15.60
N SER A 14 -3.91 -5.30 14.43
CA SER A 14 -3.61 -3.88 14.19
C SER A 14 -4.73 -2.96 14.69
N PHE A 15 -5.94 -3.48 14.89
CA PHE A 15 -7.09 -2.72 15.36
C PHE A 15 -7.08 -2.57 16.88
N LYS A 16 -7.40 -1.36 17.34
CA LYS A 16 -7.57 -1.05 18.76
C LYS A 16 -8.85 -0.23 18.94
N LEU A 17 -9.76 -0.72 19.76
CA LEU A 17 -10.88 0.06 20.27
C LEU A 17 -10.33 0.98 21.37
N GLN A 18 -10.21 2.29 21.09
CA GLN A 18 -9.57 3.28 21.98
C GLN A 18 -10.60 4.27 22.52
N GLY A 19 -10.96 4.13 23.79
CA GLY A 19 -11.87 5.05 24.48
C GLY A 19 -11.16 6.17 25.27
N PRO A 20 -11.92 7.09 25.88
CA PRO A 20 -13.39 7.07 25.92
C PRO A 20 -14.05 7.71 24.68
N TYR A 21 -15.17 7.16 24.25
CA TYR A 21 -16.03 7.61 23.15
C TYR A 21 -17.24 8.42 23.62
N GLY A 22 -17.64 8.28 24.88
CA GLY A 22 -18.85 8.90 25.43
C GLY A 22 -20.14 8.18 25.02
N ASP A 23 -20.05 6.92 24.60
CA ASP A 23 -21.20 6.08 24.21
C ASP A 23 -20.98 4.59 24.55
N TRP A 24 -21.88 3.72 24.08
CA TRP A 24 -21.86 2.28 24.36
C TRP A 24 -20.56 1.55 23.95
N ARG A 25 -19.71 2.15 23.11
CA ARG A 25 -18.38 1.58 22.79
C ARG A 25 -17.46 1.57 24.00
N ASP A 26 -17.69 2.45 24.97
CA ASP A 26 -16.97 2.43 26.24
C ASP A 26 -17.31 1.17 27.04
N ASP A 27 -18.58 0.77 27.07
CA ASP A 27 -19.00 -0.50 27.68
C ASP A 27 -18.40 -1.70 26.92
N LEU A 28 -18.40 -1.67 25.58
CA LEU A 28 -17.78 -2.74 24.77
C LEU A 28 -16.28 -2.87 25.06
N HIS A 29 -15.57 -1.74 25.17
CA HIS A 29 -14.15 -1.73 25.53
C HIS A 29 -13.91 -2.21 26.96
N ASP A 30 -14.69 -1.72 27.92
CA ASP A 30 -14.42 -1.92 29.35
C ASP A 30 -14.96 -3.22 29.91
N GLN A 31 -16.16 -3.60 29.47
CA GLN A 31 -16.86 -4.81 29.92
C GLN A 31 -16.74 -5.95 28.90
N GLY A 32 -16.27 -5.70 27.68
CA GLY A 32 -16.18 -6.70 26.62
C GLY A 32 -17.49 -6.98 25.89
N TYR A 33 -18.57 -6.27 26.24
CA TYR A 33 -19.87 -6.35 25.58
C TYR A 33 -20.66 -5.03 25.73
N ALA A 34 -21.61 -4.81 24.84
CA ALA A 34 -22.52 -3.66 24.89
C ALA A 34 -23.90 -4.00 24.31
N ILE A 35 -24.89 -3.19 24.68
CA ILE A 35 -26.27 -3.29 24.20
C ILE A 35 -26.62 -1.99 23.48
N ILE A 36 -26.91 -2.08 22.19
CA ILE A 36 -27.41 -0.96 21.40
C ILE A 36 -28.93 -1.06 21.39
N LYS A 37 -29.57 -0.18 22.18
CA LYS A 37 -31.02 -0.15 22.34
C LYS A 37 -31.72 0.31 21.07
N ASN A 38 -32.83 -0.35 20.72
CA ASN A 38 -33.71 0.06 19.61
C ASN A 38 -32.92 0.29 18.29
N ALA A 39 -32.05 -0.67 17.96
CA ALA A 39 -31.31 -0.68 16.71
C ALA A 39 -32.24 -1.02 15.53
N ILE A 40 -33.24 -1.85 15.77
CA ILE A 40 -34.38 -2.08 14.88
C ILE A 40 -35.63 -1.59 15.61
N ASP A 41 -36.55 -0.97 14.88
CA ASP A 41 -37.86 -0.63 15.44
C ASP A 41 -38.53 -1.89 16.03
N PRO A 42 -39.09 -1.85 17.25
CA PRO A 42 -39.62 -3.05 17.91
C PRO A 42 -40.73 -3.75 17.13
N GLU A 43 -41.59 -3.02 16.40
CA GLU A 43 -42.62 -3.66 15.58
C GLU A 43 -42.01 -4.38 14.37
N LYS A 44 -41.01 -3.77 13.75
CA LYS A 44 -40.27 -4.38 12.64
C LYS A 44 -39.45 -5.59 13.10
N ALA A 45 -38.85 -5.54 14.29
CA ALA A 45 -38.18 -6.69 14.91
C ALA A 45 -39.16 -7.84 15.16
N ARG A 46 -40.39 -7.56 15.63
CA ARG A 46 -41.46 -8.57 15.76
C ARG A 46 -41.94 -9.09 14.41
N GLU A 47 -41.91 -8.29 13.35
CA GLU A 47 -42.18 -8.79 11.99
C GLU A 47 -41.11 -9.81 11.56
N TYR A 48 -39.83 -9.51 11.76
CA TYR A 48 -38.75 -10.47 11.50
C TYR A 48 -38.87 -11.72 12.36
N GLN A 49 -39.25 -11.58 13.64
CA GLN A 49 -39.56 -12.71 14.50
C GLN A 49 -40.66 -13.57 13.89
N ARG A 50 -41.77 -12.97 13.44
CA ARG A 50 -42.88 -13.68 12.81
C ARG A 50 -42.43 -14.43 11.56
N LYS A 51 -41.64 -13.80 10.68
CA LYS A 51 -41.08 -14.45 9.48
C LYS A 51 -40.18 -15.64 9.84
N ALA A 52 -39.37 -15.53 10.88
CA ALA A 52 -38.55 -16.65 11.37
C ALA A 52 -39.41 -17.82 11.89
N LEU A 53 -40.51 -17.53 12.59
CA LEU A 53 -41.46 -18.53 13.09
C LEU A 53 -42.30 -19.16 11.97
N ASP A 54 -42.71 -18.37 10.97
CA ASP A 54 -43.38 -18.87 9.77
C ASP A 54 -42.44 -19.77 8.95
N TRP A 55 -41.16 -19.39 8.85
CA TRP A 55 -40.13 -20.26 8.28
C TRP A 55 -40.02 -21.58 9.05
N LEU A 56 -40.05 -21.56 10.39
CA LEU A 56 -40.00 -22.79 11.18
C LEU A 56 -41.22 -23.71 10.93
N LYS A 57 -42.40 -23.13 10.71
CA LYS A 57 -43.66 -23.85 10.41
C LYS A 57 -43.76 -24.34 8.96
N SER A 58 -42.95 -23.80 8.04
CA SER A 58 -43.03 -24.09 6.60
C SER A 58 -42.66 -25.53 6.19
N PHE A 59 -42.22 -26.36 7.14
CA PHE A 59 -41.83 -27.75 6.92
C PHE A 59 -43.01 -28.73 6.87
N ASN A 60 -44.26 -28.23 6.95
CA ASN A 60 -45.51 -29.01 6.85
C ASN A 60 -45.57 -30.21 7.83
N THR A 61 -45.09 -29.99 9.05
CA THR A 61 -45.15 -30.95 10.16
C THR A 61 -46.37 -30.65 11.05
N ALA A 62 -46.57 -31.42 12.12
CA ALA A 62 -47.59 -31.15 13.12
C ALA A 62 -47.18 -30.05 14.13
N LEU A 63 -46.17 -29.23 13.82
CA LEU A 63 -45.69 -28.17 14.71
C LEU A 63 -46.75 -27.08 14.89
N ASP A 64 -47.17 -26.87 16.13
CA ASP A 64 -47.97 -25.74 16.56
C ASP A 64 -47.20 -24.93 17.62
N LEU A 65 -47.00 -23.64 17.34
CA LEU A 65 -46.24 -22.77 18.24
C LEU A 65 -47.04 -22.34 19.48
N ASP A 66 -48.35 -22.58 19.49
CA ASP A 66 -49.21 -22.31 20.65
C ASP A 66 -49.42 -23.57 21.53
N ASP A 67 -48.96 -24.75 21.07
CA ASP A 67 -49.04 -26.01 21.80
C ASP A 67 -47.65 -26.64 22.01
N PRO A 68 -47.02 -26.46 23.20
CA PRO A 68 -45.72 -27.03 23.53
C PRO A 68 -45.62 -28.55 23.40
N SER A 69 -46.73 -29.28 23.48
CA SER A 69 -46.73 -30.74 23.32
C SER A 69 -46.34 -31.18 21.91
N THR A 70 -46.49 -30.28 20.92
CA THR A 70 -46.10 -30.52 19.54
C THR A 70 -44.62 -30.24 19.26
N TRP A 71 -43.89 -29.62 20.20
CA TRP A 71 -42.49 -29.20 20.02
C TRP A 71 -41.53 -30.38 20.15
N THR A 72 -41.61 -31.34 19.22
CA THR A 72 -40.78 -32.53 19.20
C THR A 72 -39.77 -32.47 18.07
N ARG A 73 -38.70 -33.28 18.17
CA ARG A 73 -37.68 -33.44 17.12
C ARG A 73 -38.30 -33.75 15.76
N ASP A 74 -39.31 -34.61 15.72
CA ASP A 74 -39.93 -35.06 14.46
C ASP A 74 -40.73 -33.93 13.80
N ASN A 75 -41.26 -33.00 14.61
CA ASN A 75 -42.01 -31.84 14.12
C ASN A 75 -41.13 -30.65 13.74
N LEU A 76 -39.81 -30.70 13.97
CA LEU A 76 -38.89 -29.61 13.69
C LEU A 76 -37.92 -29.94 12.54
N PRO A 77 -37.42 -28.94 11.80
CA PRO A 77 -36.23 -29.13 10.97
C PRO A 77 -35.02 -29.47 11.83
N VAL A 78 -34.00 -30.08 11.23
CA VAL A 78 -32.78 -30.47 11.94
C VAL A 78 -32.13 -29.24 12.58
N GLN A 79 -32.01 -29.28 13.90
CA GLN A 79 -31.49 -28.19 14.72
C GLN A 79 -30.19 -28.60 15.39
N SER A 80 -29.25 -27.65 15.54
CA SER A 80 -28.01 -27.89 16.26
C SER A 80 -28.22 -28.13 17.77
N LYS A 81 -27.17 -28.62 18.42
CA LYS A 81 -27.09 -28.79 19.89
C LYS A 81 -27.10 -27.47 20.68
N VAL A 82 -27.06 -26.32 20.00
CA VAL A 82 -27.04 -24.97 20.59
C VAL A 82 -28.21 -24.12 20.04
N ASN A 83 -29.29 -24.80 19.63
CA ASN A 83 -30.56 -24.21 19.17
C ASN A 83 -30.47 -23.38 17.88
N THR A 84 -29.42 -23.58 17.09
CA THR A 84 -29.20 -22.88 15.82
C THR A 84 -29.64 -23.69 14.60
N PHE A 85 -30.05 -22.96 13.56
CA PHE A 85 -30.31 -23.44 12.21
C PHE A 85 -29.33 -22.78 11.24
N ASN A 86 -28.52 -23.59 10.59
CA ASN A 86 -27.51 -23.17 9.61
C ASN A 86 -27.79 -23.75 8.21
N GLY A 87 -28.66 -24.76 8.14
CA GLY A 87 -29.01 -25.47 6.91
C GLY A 87 -30.31 -24.96 6.28
N TYR A 88 -30.80 -25.66 5.26
CA TYR A 88 -32.04 -25.33 4.53
C TYR A 88 -32.05 -23.91 3.94
N CYS A 89 -30.87 -23.36 3.62
CA CYS A 89 -30.67 -22.01 3.12
C CYS A 89 -31.16 -20.88 4.05
N VAL A 90 -31.48 -21.17 5.32
CA VAL A 90 -32.12 -20.21 6.22
C VAL A 90 -31.31 -18.93 6.41
N THR A 91 -29.98 -19.05 6.40
CA THR A 91 -29.05 -17.93 6.61
C THR A 91 -29.07 -16.93 5.47
N HIS A 92 -29.73 -17.24 4.35
CA HIS A 92 -29.92 -16.38 3.20
C HIS A 92 -31.39 -16.05 2.90
N GLU A 93 -32.34 -16.38 3.80
CA GLU A 93 -33.73 -15.94 3.67
C GLU A 93 -33.83 -14.41 3.66
N LYS A 94 -34.83 -13.87 2.95
CA LYS A 94 -35.01 -12.42 2.83
C LYS A 94 -35.05 -11.71 4.17
N PHE A 95 -35.77 -12.22 5.16
CA PHE A 95 -35.86 -11.57 6.48
C PHE A 95 -34.51 -11.52 7.22
N MET A 96 -33.62 -12.50 6.99
CA MET A 96 -32.27 -12.49 7.57
C MET A 96 -31.43 -11.37 6.96
N TRP A 97 -31.52 -11.19 5.63
CA TRP A 97 -30.83 -10.11 4.92
C TRP A 97 -31.40 -8.74 5.24
N ASP A 98 -32.72 -8.61 5.27
CA ASP A 98 -33.39 -7.37 5.63
C ASP A 98 -32.96 -6.91 7.04
N ALA A 99 -32.92 -7.82 8.03
CA ALA A 99 -32.45 -7.52 9.39
C ALA A 99 -30.96 -7.12 9.43
N ARG A 100 -30.10 -7.82 8.68
CA ARG A 100 -28.66 -7.49 8.57
C ARG A 100 -28.39 -6.13 7.90
N MET A 101 -29.33 -5.62 7.12
CA MET A 101 -29.19 -4.34 6.41
C MET A 101 -29.85 -3.17 7.14
N GLU A 102 -30.39 -3.38 8.34
CA GLU A 102 -31.02 -2.31 9.10
C GLU A 102 -30.03 -1.17 9.40
N PRO A 103 -30.40 0.10 9.18
CA PRO A 103 -29.45 1.21 9.21
C PRO A 103 -28.64 1.32 10.50
N LYS A 104 -29.28 1.20 11.68
CA LYS A 104 -28.56 1.32 12.95
C LYS A 104 -27.72 0.09 13.30
N ILE A 105 -28.01 -1.07 12.70
CA ILE A 105 -27.15 -2.26 12.82
C ILE A 105 -25.84 -1.97 12.09
N LEU A 106 -25.94 -1.54 10.83
CA LEU A 106 -24.77 -1.15 10.02
C LEU A 106 -24.00 0.00 10.66
N GLU A 107 -24.69 1.03 11.15
CA GLU A 107 -24.09 2.17 11.85
C GLU A 107 -23.32 1.73 13.11
N ALA A 108 -23.86 0.79 13.90
CA ALA A 108 -23.20 0.31 15.10
C ALA A 108 -21.85 -0.34 14.78
N PHE A 109 -21.82 -1.24 13.79
CA PHE A 109 -20.57 -1.87 13.36
C PHE A 109 -19.63 -0.90 12.64
N ALA A 110 -20.16 0.04 11.87
CA ALA A 110 -19.34 1.08 11.25
C ALA A 110 -18.65 1.97 12.28
N LYS A 111 -19.34 2.31 13.39
CA LYS A 111 -18.76 3.06 14.52
C LYS A 111 -17.68 2.30 15.28
N ILE A 112 -17.81 0.97 15.39
CA ILE A 112 -16.77 0.12 15.99
C ILE A 112 -15.53 0.16 15.11
N TRP A 113 -15.71 -0.11 13.82
CA TRP A 113 -14.61 -0.37 12.90
C TRP A 113 -14.04 0.89 12.23
N GLY A 114 -14.74 2.03 12.30
CA GLY A 114 -14.33 3.28 11.66
C GLY A 114 -14.56 3.34 10.15
N THR A 115 -15.40 2.46 9.60
CA THR A 115 -15.71 2.41 8.16
C THR A 115 -17.11 1.86 7.88
N ASP A 116 -17.76 2.36 6.83
CA ASP A 116 -19.06 1.88 6.34
C ASP A 116 -18.93 0.71 5.33
N GLU A 117 -17.70 0.41 4.90
CA GLU A 117 -17.37 -0.69 4.00
C GLU A 117 -17.21 -1.99 4.80
N LEU A 118 -18.33 -2.67 5.04
CA LEU A 118 -18.41 -3.83 5.90
C LEU A 118 -18.68 -5.12 5.11
N LEU A 119 -18.21 -6.24 5.65
CA LEU A 119 -18.64 -7.59 5.34
C LEU A 119 -19.44 -8.15 6.50
N VAL A 120 -20.45 -8.97 6.22
CA VAL A 120 -21.28 -9.64 7.24
C VAL A 120 -21.09 -11.16 7.23
N SER A 121 -21.11 -11.81 8.39
CA SER A 121 -21.10 -13.28 8.51
C SER A 121 -22.42 -13.92 8.04
N PHE A 122 -22.37 -15.10 7.40
CA PHE A 122 -23.57 -15.90 7.07
C PHE A 122 -23.83 -16.94 8.16
N ASP A 123 -23.82 -16.47 9.41
CA ASP A 123 -24.03 -17.30 10.58
C ASP A 123 -25.51 -17.66 10.74
N ALA A 124 -25.91 -18.11 11.92
CA ALA A 124 -27.14 -18.84 12.13
C ALA A 124 -28.39 -18.00 12.46
N LEU A 125 -29.55 -18.60 12.22
CA LEU A 125 -30.79 -18.30 12.93
C LEU A 125 -30.85 -19.13 14.21
N ASN A 126 -31.35 -18.57 15.31
CA ASN A 126 -31.61 -19.33 16.54
C ASN A 126 -33.07 -19.14 16.96
N ILE A 127 -33.78 -20.27 17.06
CA ILE A 127 -35.11 -20.33 17.66
C ILE A 127 -35.04 -21.34 18.79
N THR A 128 -35.14 -20.88 20.02
CA THR A 128 -35.18 -21.74 21.21
C THR A 128 -36.60 -21.79 21.72
N LEU A 129 -37.20 -22.98 21.63
CA LEU A 129 -38.50 -23.29 22.22
C LEU A 129 -38.26 -23.69 23.69
N PRO A 130 -38.81 -22.95 24.67
CA PRO A 130 -38.61 -23.27 26.07
C PRO A 130 -39.30 -24.59 26.44
N ASN A 131 -38.91 -25.21 27.56
CA ASN A 131 -39.63 -26.36 28.13
C ASN A 131 -39.86 -27.57 27.20
N ARG A 132 -38.96 -27.78 26.24
CA ARG A 132 -39.08 -28.87 25.27
C ARG A 132 -38.74 -30.22 25.91
N GLU A 133 -39.72 -31.11 26.01
CA GLU A 133 -39.56 -32.40 26.71
C GLU A 133 -38.43 -33.28 26.13
N ASP A 134 -38.30 -33.29 24.80
CA ASP A 134 -37.36 -34.14 24.08
C ASP A 134 -35.94 -33.54 23.96
N LYS A 135 -35.75 -32.30 24.44
CA LYS A 135 -34.49 -31.56 24.42
C LYS A 135 -34.30 -30.79 25.73
N PRO A 136 -33.73 -31.44 26.76
CA PRO A 136 -33.42 -30.78 28.02
C PRO A 136 -32.50 -29.57 27.84
N ALA A 137 -32.66 -28.59 28.73
CA ALA A 137 -31.82 -27.40 28.75
C ALA A 137 -30.33 -27.78 28.85
N ARG A 138 -29.53 -27.24 27.95
CA ARG A 138 -28.09 -27.42 27.92
C ARG A 138 -27.44 -26.76 29.14
N ARG A 139 -26.44 -27.44 29.72
CA ARG A 139 -25.60 -26.85 30.78
C ARG A 139 -24.75 -25.69 30.25
N PRO A 140 -24.33 -24.74 31.10
CA PRO A 140 -23.36 -23.70 30.73
C PRO A 140 -22.12 -24.29 30.06
N TRP A 141 -21.63 -23.60 29.04
CA TRP A 141 -20.49 -24.03 28.22
C TRP A 141 -19.64 -22.81 27.87
N PRO A 142 -19.02 -22.16 28.87
CA PRO A 142 -18.32 -20.90 28.67
C PRO A 142 -17.11 -21.11 27.75
N HIS A 143 -17.01 -20.25 26.76
CA HIS A 143 -15.94 -20.28 25.76
C HIS A 143 -15.59 -18.87 25.29
N VAL A 144 -14.48 -18.77 24.58
CA VAL A 144 -14.14 -17.64 23.71
C VAL A 144 -14.00 -18.15 22.29
N ASP A 145 -14.25 -17.27 21.34
CA ASP A 145 -14.22 -17.59 19.91
C ASP A 145 -13.06 -16.89 19.18
N GLN A 146 -12.09 -16.43 19.95
CA GLN A 146 -10.81 -15.99 19.44
C GLN A 146 -9.73 -16.95 19.93
N SER A 147 -8.99 -17.55 18.99
CA SER A 147 -7.93 -18.50 19.32
C SER A 147 -6.89 -17.89 20.28
N PRO A 148 -6.32 -18.68 21.21
CA PRO A 148 -5.18 -18.25 22.02
C PRO A 148 -3.93 -17.93 21.18
N MET A 149 -3.93 -18.23 19.88
CA MET A 149 -2.88 -17.80 18.94
C MET A 149 -3.02 -16.33 18.49
N ARG A 150 -4.13 -15.66 18.81
CA ARG A 150 -4.41 -14.26 18.43
C ARG A 150 -4.24 -13.33 19.64
N ARG A 151 -3.67 -12.14 19.43
CA ARG A 151 -3.51 -11.07 20.42
C ARG A 151 -4.20 -9.80 19.94
N GLY A 152 -4.83 -9.06 20.85
CA GLY A 152 -5.67 -7.91 20.52
C GLY A 152 -7.06 -8.33 19.99
N LEU A 153 -7.90 -7.33 19.66
CA LEU A 153 -9.27 -7.55 19.19
C LEU A 153 -9.26 -7.84 17.69
N HIS A 154 -9.67 -9.05 17.28
CA HIS A 154 -9.80 -9.41 15.85
C HIS A 154 -11.25 -9.50 15.37
N CYS A 155 -12.20 -9.76 16.27
CA CYS A 155 -13.61 -9.93 15.92
C CYS A 155 -14.53 -9.35 16.99
N ILE A 156 -15.55 -8.61 16.54
CA ILE A 156 -16.74 -8.30 17.33
C ILE A 156 -17.88 -9.16 16.80
N GLN A 157 -18.49 -9.93 17.70
CA GLN A 157 -19.68 -10.70 17.40
C GLN A 157 -20.95 -9.91 17.67
N GLY A 158 -22.03 -10.31 17.01
CA GLY A 158 -23.32 -9.65 17.13
C GLY A 158 -24.51 -10.60 17.17
N VAL A 159 -25.52 -10.21 17.96
CA VAL A 159 -26.85 -10.82 18.02
C VAL A 159 -27.89 -9.74 17.81
N ILE A 160 -28.63 -9.85 16.70
CA ILE A 160 -29.85 -9.07 16.50
C ILE A 160 -30.97 -9.78 17.26
N ASN A 161 -31.45 -9.14 18.33
CA ASN A 161 -32.42 -9.72 19.22
C ASN A 161 -33.85 -9.48 18.72
N LEU A 162 -34.63 -10.52 18.44
CA LEU A 162 -35.98 -10.40 17.87
C LEU A 162 -37.09 -10.76 18.88
N SER A 163 -36.74 -11.32 20.03
CA SER A 163 -37.67 -11.70 21.11
C SER A 163 -37.33 -11.00 22.42
N HIS A 164 -38.28 -10.89 23.33
CA HIS A 164 -37.98 -10.48 24.70
C HIS A 164 -36.94 -11.43 25.33
N ALA A 165 -36.03 -10.89 26.13
CA ALA A 165 -35.01 -11.65 26.84
C ALA A 165 -34.91 -11.14 28.29
N GLY A 166 -35.77 -11.66 29.15
CA GLY A 166 -35.81 -11.39 30.58
C GLY A 166 -34.96 -12.34 31.43
N PRO A 167 -35.03 -12.23 32.76
CA PRO A 167 -34.25 -13.06 33.69
C PRO A 167 -34.48 -14.57 33.55
N GLU A 168 -35.70 -14.98 33.21
CA GLU A 168 -36.08 -16.39 33.03
C GLU A 168 -35.86 -16.87 31.59
N ASP A 169 -35.72 -15.97 30.62
CA ASP A 169 -35.65 -16.32 29.20
C ASP A 169 -34.22 -16.66 28.76
N GLY A 170 -34.12 -17.29 27.58
CA GLY A 170 -32.84 -17.56 26.95
C GLY A 170 -32.22 -16.27 26.39
N SER A 171 -30.92 -16.06 26.60
CA SER A 171 -30.20 -14.89 26.10
C SER A 171 -28.69 -15.17 25.98
N LEU A 172 -27.91 -14.17 25.59
CA LEU A 172 -26.45 -14.20 25.69
C LEU A 172 -26.02 -14.14 27.16
N MET A 173 -25.13 -15.04 27.56
CA MET A 173 -24.43 -14.99 28.83
C MET A 173 -22.99 -14.53 28.58
N VAL A 174 -22.48 -13.62 29.38
CA VAL A 174 -21.10 -13.10 29.30
C VAL A 174 -20.44 -13.07 30.68
N TYR A 175 -19.11 -13.10 30.73
CA TYR A 175 -18.35 -12.67 31.90
C TYR A 175 -17.81 -11.26 31.62
N PRO A 176 -18.42 -10.20 32.18
CA PRO A 176 -17.94 -8.83 31.98
C PRO A 176 -16.47 -8.69 32.40
N ARG A 177 -15.72 -7.92 31.60
CA ARG A 177 -14.27 -7.63 31.73
C ARG A 177 -13.33 -8.80 31.38
N SER A 178 -13.86 -9.97 31.07
CA SER A 178 -13.02 -11.13 30.73
C SER A 178 -12.17 -10.89 29.47
N ASN A 179 -12.62 -10.10 28.49
CA ASN A 179 -11.82 -9.70 27.32
C ASN A 179 -10.46 -9.08 27.69
N LYS A 180 -10.36 -8.38 28.83
CA LYS A 180 -9.12 -7.77 29.32
C LYS A 180 -8.21 -8.77 30.05
N ALA A 181 -8.74 -9.91 30.47
CA ALA A 181 -8.04 -10.93 31.25
C ALA A 181 -7.68 -12.17 30.42
N THR A 182 -8.45 -12.50 29.38
CA THR A 182 -8.33 -13.74 28.58
C THR A 182 -6.92 -13.97 28.04
N GLU A 183 -6.25 -12.94 27.51
CA GLU A 183 -4.88 -13.10 27.00
C GLU A 183 -3.88 -13.43 28.10
N GLY A 184 -3.93 -12.69 29.23
CA GLY A 184 -3.10 -12.98 30.40
C GLY A 184 -3.39 -14.35 31.02
N PHE A 185 -4.66 -14.78 31.01
CA PHE A 185 -5.05 -16.14 31.40
C PHE A 185 -4.36 -17.19 30.52
N PHE A 186 -4.39 -17.03 29.19
CA PHE A 186 -3.69 -17.97 28.32
C PHE A 186 -2.19 -18.01 28.60
N ASP A 187 -1.57 -16.83 28.77
CA ASP A 187 -0.12 -16.73 29.00
C ASP A 187 0.33 -17.34 30.34
N THR A 188 -0.54 -17.40 31.35
CA THR A 188 -0.17 -17.79 32.72
C THR A 188 -0.77 -19.12 33.19
N GLU A 189 -1.95 -19.49 32.70
CA GLU A 189 -2.72 -20.65 33.18
C GLU A 189 -2.83 -21.78 32.14
N THR A 190 -2.26 -21.61 30.95
CA THR A 190 -2.25 -22.64 29.90
C THR A 190 -0.85 -22.90 29.35
N ASP A 191 -0.67 -24.06 28.71
CA ASP A 191 0.58 -24.42 28.04
C ASP A 191 0.50 -24.00 26.56
N PRO A 192 1.32 -23.06 26.08
CA PRO A 192 1.32 -22.62 24.68
C PRO A 192 1.54 -23.74 23.66
N SER A 193 2.18 -24.85 24.05
CA SER A 193 2.36 -26.01 23.17
C SER A 193 1.05 -26.76 22.88
N THR A 194 0.00 -26.48 23.65
CA THR A 194 -1.34 -27.06 23.49
C THR A 194 -2.31 -26.16 22.73
N TRP A 195 -1.87 -24.97 22.30
CA TRP A 195 -2.71 -24.02 21.60
C TRP A 195 -3.03 -24.48 20.17
N GLU A 196 -4.28 -24.34 19.79
CA GLU A 196 -4.77 -24.62 18.44
C GLU A 196 -5.15 -23.31 17.74
N GLN A 197 -5.00 -23.26 16.40
CA GLN A 197 -5.50 -22.15 15.58
C GLN A 197 -7.03 -22.08 15.51
N ARG A 198 -7.71 -23.03 16.14
CA ARG A 198 -9.16 -23.07 16.18
C ARG A 198 -9.68 -21.87 16.97
N ASP A 199 -10.57 -21.09 16.34
CA ASP A 199 -11.25 -19.95 16.97
C ASP A 199 -12.40 -20.40 17.87
N ILE A 200 -12.10 -21.32 18.78
CA ILE A 200 -12.92 -21.68 19.93
C ILE A 200 -12.02 -22.26 21.03
N HIS A 201 -12.12 -21.72 22.24
CA HIS A 201 -11.52 -22.30 23.44
C HIS A 201 -12.61 -22.49 24.49
N ASN A 202 -12.89 -23.75 24.86
CA ASN A 202 -13.85 -24.08 25.90
C ASN A 202 -13.14 -24.11 27.26
N PHE A 203 -13.67 -23.39 28.24
CA PHE A 203 -13.09 -23.38 29.57
C PHE A 203 -13.63 -24.53 30.42
N THR A 204 -12.73 -25.19 31.15
CA THR A 204 -13.09 -26.13 32.20
C THR A 204 -13.60 -25.41 33.45
N GLU A 205 -14.30 -26.11 34.33
CA GLU A 205 -14.78 -25.55 35.62
C GLU A 205 -13.63 -24.93 36.43
N LYS A 206 -12.46 -25.58 36.46
CA LYS A 206 -11.27 -25.05 37.14
C LYS A 206 -10.77 -23.74 36.53
N GLN A 207 -10.79 -23.63 35.21
CA GLN A 207 -10.35 -22.43 34.52
C GLN A 207 -11.37 -21.29 34.69
N ILE A 208 -12.66 -21.60 34.77
CA ILE A 208 -13.70 -20.60 35.11
C ILE A 208 -13.53 -20.09 36.54
N GLN A 209 -13.18 -20.96 37.48
CA GLN A 209 -12.89 -20.55 38.86
C GLN A 209 -11.80 -19.46 38.91
N TRP A 210 -10.81 -19.52 38.02
CA TRP A 210 -9.80 -18.47 37.92
C TRP A 210 -10.42 -17.10 37.61
N PHE A 211 -11.37 -17.02 36.67
CA PHE A 211 -12.05 -15.75 36.38
C PHE A 211 -12.90 -15.28 37.58
N GLU A 212 -13.55 -16.20 38.28
CA GLU A 212 -14.33 -15.90 39.49
C GLU A 212 -13.47 -15.39 40.66
N ASP A 213 -12.31 -16.00 40.87
CA ASP A 213 -11.34 -15.59 41.90
C ASP A 213 -10.78 -14.18 41.62
N HIS A 214 -10.78 -13.77 40.34
CA HIS A 214 -10.45 -12.41 39.90
C HIS A 214 -11.67 -11.46 39.89
N GLY A 215 -12.78 -11.85 40.53
CA GLY A 215 -13.96 -11.02 40.74
C GLY A 215 -14.84 -10.84 39.51
N MET A 216 -14.68 -11.66 38.48
CA MET A 216 -15.60 -11.71 37.33
C MET A 216 -16.73 -12.69 37.62
N LYS A 217 -17.95 -12.39 37.17
CA LYS A 217 -19.11 -13.25 37.39
C LYS A 217 -19.93 -13.34 36.12
N PRO A 218 -20.63 -14.46 35.89
CA PRO A 218 -21.50 -14.57 34.74
C PRO A 218 -22.66 -13.57 34.85
N HIS A 219 -22.99 -12.95 33.71
CA HIS A 219 -24.05 -11.98 33.57
C HIS A 219 -24.95 -12.36 32.39
N LYS A 220 -26.26 -12.41 32.63
CA LYS A 220 -27.26 -12.59 31.57
C LYS A 220 -27.57 -11.23 30.95
N VAL A 221 -27.37 -11.10 29.65
CA VAL A 221 -27.68 -9.86 28.92
C VAL A 221 -29.19 -9.79 28.71
N LEU A 222 -29.85 -8.79 29.29
CA LEU A 222 -31.29 -8.56 29.12
C LEU A 222 -31.55 -7.64 27.92
N ALA A 223 -32.53 -8.01 27.09
CA ALA A 223 -32.75 -7.34 25.81
C ALA A 223 -34.23 -7.34 25.41
N GLU A 224 -34.62 -6.30 24.67
CA GLU A 224 -35.94 -6.21 24.04
C GLU A 224 -35.87 -6.51 22.54
N PRO A 225 -37.00 -6.87 21.89
CA PRO A 225 -37.05 -6.98 20.44
C PRO A 225 -36.54 -5.69 19.77
N GLY A 226 -35.56 -5.85 18.88
CA GLY A 226 -34.92 -4.76 18.14
C GLY A 226 -33.62 -4.24 18.76
N ASP A 227 -33.23 -4.72 19.94
CA ASP A 227 -31.90 -4.46 20.49
C ASP A 227 -30.81 -5.24 19.71
N LEU A 228 -29.63 -4.65 19.59
CA LEU A 228 -28.42 -5.31 19.08
C LEU A 228 -27.46 -5.56 20.25
N LEU A 229 -27.06 -6.80 20.44
CA LEU A 229 -26.05 -7.20 21.43
C LEU A 229 -24.72 -7.39 20.69
N VAL A 230 -23.65 -6.77 21.17
CA VAL A 230 -22.30 -6.93 20.60
C VAL A 230 -21.31 -7.29 21.68
N TRP A 231 -20.32 -8.13 21.34
CA TRP A 231 -19.23 -8.48 22.27
C TRP A 231 -17.93 -8.76 21.55
N ASP A 232 -16.83 -8.49 22.24
CA ASP A 232 -15.48 -8.87 21.82
C ASP A 232 -15.34 -10.40 21.85
N SER A 233 -14.83 -11.04 20.79
CA SER A 233 -14.67 -12.51 20.74
C SER A 233 -13.77 -13.07 21.84
N ARG A 234 -12.99 -12.23 22.55
CA ARG A 234 -12.21 -12.58 23.74
C ARG A 234 -13.01 -12.58 25.04
N THR A 235 -14.25 -12.09 25.03
CA THR A 235 -15.16 -12.14 26.17
C THR A 235 -15.67 -13.57 26.35
N VAL A 236 -15.49 -14.14 27.54
CA VAL A 236 -16.02 -15.47 27.88
C VAL A 236 -17.54 -15.41 27.85
N HIS A 237 -18.16 -16.24 27.02
CA HIS A 237 -19.60 -16.19 26.76
C HIS A 237 -20.18 -17.56 26.41
N TRP A 238 -21.52 -17.65 26.38
CA TRP A 238 -22.28 -18.77 25.82
C TRP A 238 -23.75 -18.40 25.59
N GLY A 239 -24.47 -19.21 24.82
CA GLY A 239 -25.94 -19.11 24.72
C GLY A 239 -26.61 -19.65 25.98
N GLY A 240 -27.24 -18.79 26.76
CA GLY A 240 -28.04 -19.14 27.93
C GLY A 240 -29.39 -19.72 27.55
N GLU A 241 -29.73 -20.85 28.16
CA GLU A 241 -31.03 -21.51 27.99
C GLU A 241 -32.12 -20.84 28.85
N PRO A 242 -33.38 -20.85 28.41
CA PRO A 242 -34.51 -20.45 29.24
C PRO A 242 -34.64 -21.36 30.46
N THR A 243 -35.14 -20.80 31.57
CA THR A 243 -35.53 -21.57 32.74
C THR A 243 -36.88 -22.26 32.50
N VAL A 244 -37.27 -23.13 33.43
CA VAL A 244 -38.58 -23.80 33.38
C VAL A 244 -39.77 -22.84 33.44
N ASN A 245 -39.56 -21.60 33.89
CA ASN A 245 -40.61 -20.59 34.04
C ASN A 245 -40.81 -19.74 32.79
N SER A 246 -39.93 -19.87 31.79
CA SER A 246 -40.04 -19.08 30.55
C SER A 246 -41.09 -19.68 29.62
N ASN A 247 -41.92 -18.79 29.06
CA ASN A 247 -42.82 -19.10 27.94
C ASN A 247 -42.40 -18.38 26.66
N THR A 248 -41.20 -17.77 26.65
CA THR A 248 -40.73 -16.98 25.52
C THR A 248 -40.00 -17.85 24.52
N ILE A 249 -40.52 -17.91 23.30
CA ILE A 249 -39.77 -18.46 22.17
C ILE A 249 -38.67 -17.46 21.82
N ARG A 250 -37.43 -17.80 22.22
CA ARG A 250 -36.28 -16.95 21.93
C ARG A 250 -35.99 -17.00 20.43
N THR A 251 -35.94 -15.85 19.79
CA THR A 251 -35.62 -15.73 18.37
C THR A 251 -34.54 -14.69 18.18
N VAL A 252 -33.41 -15.08 17.61
CA VAL A 252 -32.31 -14.16 17.32
C VAL A 252 -31.59 -14.51 16.02
N ILE A 253 -30.94 -13.50 15.45
CA ILE A 253 -30.07 -13.64 14.27
C ILE A 253 -28.63 -13.35 14.69
N TYR A 254 -27.73 -14.29 14.42
CA TYR A 254 -26.29 -14.05 14.58
C TYR A 254 -25.77 -13.29 13.37
N ALA A 255 -25.15 -12.13 13.62
CA ALA A 255 -24.62 -11.25 12.59
C ALA A 255 -23.43 -10.47 13.13
N SER A 256 -22.23 -10.88 12.72
CA SER A 256 -20.98 -10.19 12.97
C SER A 256 -20.57 -9.44 11.72
N TYR A 257 -19.88 -8.30 11.90
CA TYR A 257 -19.38 -7.50 10.80
C TYR A 257 -17.92 -7.15 11.02
N ALA A 258 -17.20 -6.99 9.92
CA ALA A 258 -15.81 -6.52 9.91
C ALA A 258 -15.55 -5.71 8.65
N PRO A 259 -14.51 -4.86 8.62
CA PRO A 259 -14.14 -4.11 7.43
C PRO A 259 -13.90 -5.02 6.23
N TYR A 260 -14.37 -4.58 5.07
CA TYR A 260 -14.12 -5.24 3.79
C TYR A 260 -12.61 -5.39 3.52
N GLU A 261 -11.81 -4.38 3.88
CA GLU A 261 -10.36 -4.36 3.69
C GLU A 261 -9.59 -5.45 4.47
N LEU A 262 -10.18 -6.03 5.52
CA LEU A 262 -9.54 -7.12 6.25
C LEU A 262 -9.67 -8.46 5.54
N ALA A 263 -10.55 -8.60 4.54
CA ALA A 263 -10.73 -9.84 3.80
C ALA A 263 -9.67 -10.01 2.71
N THR A 264 -9.10 -11.20 2.63
CA THR A 264 -8.24 -11.59 1.49
C THR A 264 -9.09 -11.93 0.25
N GLU A 265 -8.47 -11.94 -0.94
CA GLU A 265 -9.17 -12.35 -2.16
C GLU A 265 -9.70 -13.79 -2.06
N GLU A 266 -8.98 -14.69 -1.39
CA GLU A 266 -9.40 -16.07 -1.12
C GLU A 266 -10.65 -16.11 -0.25
N THR A 267 -10.68 -15.30 0.82
CA THR A 267 -11.82 -15.20 1.72
C THR A 267 -13.04 -14.63 0.99
N LEU A 268 -12.86 -13.60 0.16
CA LEU A 268 -13.94 -13.04 -0.66
C LEU A 268 -14.49 -14.07 -1.65
N LYS A 269 -13.63 -14.91 -2.26
CA LYS A 269 -14.08 -16.03 -3.12
C LYS A 269 -14.92 -17.04 -2.33
N LEU A 270 -14.48 -17.44 -1.14
CA LEU A 270 -15.23 -18.37 -0.28
C LEU A 270 -16.58 -17.78 0.16
N LYS A 271 -16.63 -16.48 0.49
CA LYS A 271 -17.89 -15.80 0.77
C LYS A 271 -18.81 -15.77 -0.44
N LYS A 272 -18.27 -15.44 -1.61
CA LYS A 272 -19.04 -15.43 -2.85
C LYS A 272 -19.60 -16.82 -3.15
N GLU A 273 -18.79 -17.87 -3.00
CA GLU A 273 -19.22 -19.26 -3.13
C GLU A 273 -20.35 -19.59 -2.15
N ALA A 274 -20.17 -19.27 -0.86
CA ALA A 274 -21.19 -19.49 0.16
C ALA A 274 -22.49 -18.75 -0.15
N PHE A 275 -22.40 -17.50 -0.62
CA PHE A 275 -23.56 -16.69 -1.02
C PHE A 275 -24.30 -17.29 -2.22
N GLU A 276 -23.57 -17.60 -3.30
CA GLU A 276 -24.15 -18.14 -4.54
C GLU A 276 -24.76 -19.54 -4.35
N SER A 277 -24.28 -20.28 -3.34
CA SER A 277 -24.81 -21.59 -2.97
C SER A 277 -25.76 -21.58 -1.76
N TYR A 278 -26.10 -20.41 -1.23
CA TYR A 278 -26.96 -20.21 -0.05
C TYR A 278 -26.53 -21.03 1.19
N ARG A 279 -25.22 -21.17 1.40
CA ARG A 279 -24.63 -21.92 2.51
C ARG A 279 -24.17 -21.00 3.63
N ALA A 280 -24.42 -21.42 4.86
CA ALA A 280 -23.95 -20.73 6.05
C ALA A 280 -22.42 -20.76 6.17
N THR A 281 -21.88 -19.80 6.91
CA THR A 281 -20.47 -19.72 7.30
C THR A 281 -20.31 -19.75 8.82
N THR A 282 -19.09 -19.54 9.30
CA THR A 282 -18.80 -19.20 10.70
C THR A 282 -19.19 -17.76 11.01
N HIS A 283 -19.06 -17.36 12.28
CA HIS A 283 -19.29 -15.99 12.76
C HIS A 283 -18.26 -14.98 12.23
N TRP A 284 -17.15 -15.43 11.65
CA TRP A 284 -16.12 -14.54 11.12
C TRP A 284 -16.56 -13.95 9.77
N PRO A 285 -16.55 -12.61 9.60
CA PRO A 285 -17.01 -12.00 8.34
C PRO A 285 -15.95 -11.94 7.23
N HIS A 286 -14.66 -11.94 7.60
CA HIS A 286 -13.53 -11.56 6.72
C HIS A 286 -12.32 -12.51 6.77
N ASP A 287 -12.29 -13.47 7.69
CA ASP A 287 -11.19 -14.43 7.89
C ASP A 287 -11.79 -15.79 8.29
N HIS A 288 -11.03 -16.88 8.19
CA HIS A 288 -11.43 -18.23 8.63
C HIS A 288 -12.86 -18.64 8.17
N ILE A 289 -13.20 -18.33 6.92
CA ILE A 289 -14.51 -18.67 6.34
C ILE A 289 -14.61 -20.18 6.13
N VAL A 290 -15.36 -20.85 7.00
CA VAL A 290 -15.71 -22.27 6.84
C VAL A 290 -17.14 -22.37 6.33
N ILE A 291 -17.28 -22.76 5.07
CA ILE A 291 -18.59 -23.00 4.44
C ILE A 291 -19.18 -24.28 5.03
N ARG A 292 -20.39 -24.19 5.60
CA ARG A 292 -21.12 -25.34 6.15
C ARG A 292 -21.65 -26.20 5.02
N ASP A 293 -21.88 -27.49 5.30
CA ASP A 293 -22.57 -28.36 4.35
C ASP A 293 -23.97 -27.80 4.04
N GLY A 294 -24.29 -27.70 2.76
CA GLY A 294 -25.59 -27.23 2.28
C GLY A 294 -26.65 -28.33 2.28
N VAL A 295 -26.22 -29.59 2.41
CA VAL A 295 -27.10 -30.76 2.51
C VAL A 295 -27.35 -31.07 3.97
N VAL A 296 -28.60 -30.98 4.39
CA VAL A 296 -29.00 -31.35 5.75
C VAL A 296 -29.31 -32.83 5.82
N SER A 297 -28.63 -33.53 6.73
CA SER A 297 -28.87 -34.95 7.01
C SER A 297 -29.64 -35.17 8.31
N LEU A 298 -30.48 -36.19 8.31
CA LEU A 298 -31.16 -36.73 9.48
C LEU A 298 -30.16 -37.45 10.41
N PRO A 299 -30.53 -37.72 11.67
CA PRO A 299 -29.65 -38.42 12.62
C PRO A 299 -29.17 -39.81 12.18
N ASP A 300 -29.89 -40.47 11.27
CA ASP A 300 -29.52 -41.76 10.68
C ASP A 300 -28.51 -41.65 9.51
N GLY A 301 -28.11 -40.42 9.15
CA GLY A 301 -27.16 -40.13 8.09
C GLY A 301 -27.77 -39.98 6.70
N THR A 302 -29.08 -40.22 6.55
CA THR A 302 -29.79 -39.98 5.28
C THR A 302 -30.04 -38.49 5.06
N VAL A 303 -30.14 -38.04 3.82
CA VAL A 303 -30.48 -36.64 3.50
C VAL A 303 -31.93 -36.39 3.92
N ASP A 304 -32.18 -35.28 4.63
CA ASP A 304 -33.54 -34.88 4.98
C ASP A 304 -34.32 -34.60 3.69
N PRO A 305 -35.44 -35.29 3.42
CA PRO A 305 -36.22 -35.06 2.21
C PRO A 305 -36.78 -33.63 2.10
N ARG A 306 -36.78 -32.87 3.20
CA ARG A 306 -37.18 -31.46 3.28
C ARG A 306 -36.01 -30.50 3.05
N ASN A 307 -34.81 -31.00 2.71
CA ASN A 307 -33.66 -30.17 2.38
C ASN A 307 -34.00 -29.18 1.25
N ARG A 308 -33.44 -27.97 1.33
CA ARG A 308 -33.67 -26.91 0.35
C ARG A 308 -32.38 -26.55 -0.35
N SER A 309 -32.49 -26.24 -1.64
CA SER A 309 -31.38 -25.73 -2.45
C SER A 309 -31.44 -24.20 -2.66
N MET A 310 -32.52 -23.56 -2.21
CA MET A 310 -32.71 -22.11 -2.23
C MET A 310 -33.60 -21.67 -1.05
N PRO A 311 -33.51 -20.40 -0.61
CA PRO A 311 -34.43 -19.81 0.37
C PRO A 311 -35.90 -19.88 -0.07
N LEU A 312 -36.84 -19.87 0.88
CA LEU A 312 -38.27 -19.73 0.57
C LEU A 312 -38.58 -18.37 -0.05
N GLU A 313 -38.00 -17.32 0.53
CA GLU A 313 -38.07 -15.97 0.00
C GLU A 313 -36.65 -15.51 -0.32
N VAL A 314 -36.31 -15.51 -1.60
CA VAL A 314 -35.00 -15.06 -2.07
C VAL A 314 -34.90 -13.54 -1.85
N PRO A 315 -33.84 -13.04 -1.19
CA PRO A 315 -33.64 -11.62 -0.97
C PRO A 315 -33.47 -10.88 -2.31
N GLU A 316 -33.86 -9.61 -2.33
CA GLU A 316 -33.49 -8.74 -3.43
C GLU A 316 -31.98 -8.48 -3.37
N HIS A 317 -31.26 -8.83 -4.44
CA HIS A 317 -29.82 -8.64 -4.55
C HIS A 317 -29.46 -7.17 -4.84
N THR A 318 -29.74 -6.30 -3.87
CA THR A 318 -29.34 -4.89 -3.92
C THR A 318 -27.81 -4.77 -3.88
N ASP A 319 -27.30 -3.63 -4.37
CA ASP A 319 -25.85 -3.35 -4.33
C ASP A 319 -25.28 -3.45 -2.92
N ARG A 320 -25.98 -2.91 -1.92
CA ARG A 320 -25.55 -2.96 -0.52
C ARG A 320 -25.52 -4.38 0.01
N LEU A 321 -26.50 -5.22 -0.35
CA LEU A 321 -26.51 -6.63 0.03
C LEU A 321 -25.31 -7.37 -0.56
N LEU A 322 -25.07 -7.20 -1.86
CA LEU A 322 -23.97 -7.86 -2.56
C LEU A 322 -22.61 -7.40 -2.02
N GLN A 323 -22.49 -6.14 -1.62
CA GLN A 323 -21.30 -5.61 -0.97
C GLN A 323 -21.05 -6.21 0.41
N LEU A 324 -22.09 -6.24 1.26
CA LEU A 324 -22.03 -6.90 2.58
C LEU A 324 -21.73 -8.40 2.46
N ALA A 325 -22.22 -9.05 1.40
CA ALA A 325 -21.95 -10.45 1.11
C ALA A 325 -20.51 -10.70 0.59
N GLY A 326 -19.76 -9.67 0.21
CA GLY A 326 -18.45 -9.80 -0.43
C GLY A 326 -18.53 -10.26 -1.89
N VAL A 327 -19.70 -10.16 -2.53
CA VAL A 327 -19.93 -10.51 -3.93
C VAL A 327 -19.65 -9.32 -4.84
N LYS A 328 -20.04 -8.12 -4.42
CA LYS A 328 -19.82 -6.85 -5.11
C LYS A 328 -18.75 -6.06 -4.37
N SER A 329 -17.83 -5.42 -5.09
CA SER A 329 -16.84 -4.56 -4.43
C SER A 329 -17.47 -3.22 -4.04
N TYR A 330 -17.01 -2.65 -2.92
CA TYR A 330 -17.33 -1.27 -2.54
C TYR A 330 -16.81 -0.23 -3.55
N CYS A 331 -15.83 -0.60 -4.38
CA CYS A 331 -15.22 0.25 -5.40
C CYS A 331 -16.05 0.42 -6.70
N GLU A 332 -17.23 -0.19 -6.82
CA GLU A 332 -17.99 -0.29 -8.09
C GLU A 332 -18.93 0.89 -8.41
N LEU A 333 -19.21 1.81 -7.48
CA LEU A 333 -20.19 2.90 -7.71
C LEU A 333 -19.75 3.90 -8.81
N LEU A 334 -18.46 3.92 -9.15
CA LEU A 334 -17.93 4.69 -10.28
C LEU A 334 -18.25 4.06 -11.64
N THR A 335 -18.53 2.74 -11.70
CA THR A 335 -18.71 1.99 -12.95
C THR A 335 -20.12 2.17 -13.53
N SER A 336 -21.15 2.35 -12.70
CA SER A 336 -22.54 2.53 -13.14
C SER A 336 -22.80 3.93 -13.72
N ILE A 337 -22.15 4.97 -13.18
CA ILE A 337 -22.17 6.33 -13.73
C ILE A 337 -21.47 6.37 -15.12
N LEU A 338 -20.44 5.54 -15.31
CA LEU A 338 -19.75 5.39 -16.60
C LEU A 338 -20.61 4.65 -17.64
N GLN A 339 -21.36 3.62 -17.25
CA GLN A 339 -22.24 2.88 -18.16
C GLN A 339 -23.46 3.69 -18.63
N ALA A 340 -24.01 4.57 -17.78
CA ALA A 340 -25.08 5.49 -18.18
C ALA A 340 -24.62 6.51 -19.23
N ASN A 341 -23.36 6.96 -19.14
CA ASN A 341 -22.75 7.86 -20.12
C ASN A 341 -22.38 7.15 -21.43
N MET A 342 -22.07 5.85 -21.41
CA MET A 342 -21.80 5.04 -22.61
C MET A 342 -23.04 4.86 -23.50
N LYS A 343 -24.25 4.71 -22.95
CA LYS A 343 -25.49 4.59 -23.77
C LYS A 343 -25.87 5.86 -24.52
N SER A 344 -25.43 7.04 -24.07
CA SER A 344 -25.62 8.29 -24.82
C SER A 344 -24.61 8.49 -25.95
N PHE A 345 -23.54 7.68 -26.00
CA PHE A 345 -22.49 7.74 -27.02
C PHE A 345 -22.75 6.81 -28.21
N GLU A 346 -23.58 5.78 -28.06
CA GLU A 346 -23.88 4.80 -29.12
C GLU A 346 -24.89 5.29 -30.18
N SER A 347 -25.55 6.44 -29.99
CA SER A 347 -26.60 6.93 -30.90
C SER A 347 -26.20 8.09 -31.83
N ARG A 348 -24.90 8.34 -32.06
CA ARG A 348 -24.45 9.32 -33.07
C ARG A 348 -23.78 8.63 -34.26
N PRO A 349 -24.25 8.86 -35.51
CA PRO A 349 -23.62 8.27 -36.69
C PRO A 349 -22.22 8.87 -36.92
N PRO A 350 -21.30 8.10 -37.55
CA PRO A 350 -19.91 8.51 -37.72
C PRO A 350 -19.82 9.69 -38.69
N VAL A 351 -19.21 10.79 -38.24
CA VAL A 351 -18.86 11.93 -39.09
C VAL A 351 -17.52 11.63 -39.76
N ASP A 352 -17.57 11.43 -41.07
CA ASP A 352 -16.41 11.28 -41.94
C ASP A 352 -15.71 12.63 -42.13
N TYR A 353 -14.42 12.72 -41.80
CA TYR A 353 -13.59 13.88 -42.14
C TYR A 353 -12.50 13.46 -43.14
N PRO A 354 -12.53 14.00 -44.38
CA PRO A 354 -11.61 13.59 -45.43
C PRO A 354 -10.23 14.23 -45.27
N ARG A 355 -9.19 13.40 -45.42
CA ARG A 355 -7.80 13.85 -45.63
C ARG A 355 -7.65 14.50 -47.00
N LYS A 356 -7.28 15.79 -47.07
CA LYS A 356 -6.63 16.39 -48.24
C LYS A 356 -5.43 17.24 -47.86
N ARG A 357 -4.28 16.89 -48.42
CA ARG A 357 -3.08 17.73 -48.56
C ARG A 357 -3.39 18.91 -49.49
N ALA A 358 -2.95 20.12 -49.13
CA ALA A 358 -2.35 21.08 -50.06
C ALA A 358 -1.68 22.23 -49.28
N SER A 359 -0.40 22.40 -49.55
CA SER A 359 0.33 23.67 -49.47
C SER A 359 -0.34 24.75 -50.32
N ILE A 360 -0.48 25.97 -49.80
CA ILE A 360 -0.32 27.26 -50.52
C ILE A 360 -0.06 28.35 -49.45
N ALA A 361 0.92 29.20 -49.75
CA ALA A 361 1.48 30.24 -48.92
C ALA A 361 0.52 31.42 -48.62
N CYS A 362 0.69 32.04 -47.45
CA CYS A 362 0.18 33.39 -47.16
C CYS A 362 1.36 34.39 -47.09
N ASN A 363 1.28 35.40 -47.95
CA ASN A 363 2.25 36.47 -48.19
C ASN A 363 2.27 37.54 -47.09
N PHE A 364 2.70 37.20 -45.86
CA PHE A 364 2.85 38.23 -44.80
C PHE A 364 4.24 38.32 -44.16
N CYS A 365 5.21 37.47 -44.53
CA CYS A 365 6.54 37.46 -43.92
C CYS A 365 7.70 37.91 -44.82
N ARG A 366 7.43 38.54 -45.98
CA ARG A 366 8.51 38.81 -46.96
C ARG A 366 9.17 40.18 -46.91
N HIS A 367 8.78 41.11 -46.03
CA HIS A 367 9.44 42.43 -45.95
C HIS A 367 9.68 42.83 -44.49
N ARG A 368 10.85 42.46 -43.95
CA ARG A 368 11.66 43.24 -42.99
C ARG A 368 12.97 42.51 -42.73
N VAL A 369 13.91 42.67 -43.66
CA VAL A 369 15.34 42.60 -43.34
C VAL A 369 15.75 44.05 -43.14
N GLN A 370 16.13 44.42 -41.92
CA GLN A 370 16.91 45.63 -41.66
C GLN A 370 17.74 45.43 -40.38
N ASP A 371 19.04 45.28 -40.63
CA ASP A 371 20.21 45.74 -39.88
C ASP A 371 20.23 45.59 -38.35
N ILE A 372 21.04 44.62 -37.90
CA ILE A 372 21.60 44.59 -36.54
C ILE A 372 22.61 45.76 -36.46
N PRO A 373 22.48 46.68 -35.48
CA PRO A 373 23.41 47.80 -35.34
C PRO A 373 24.84 47.30 -35.12
N ALA A 374 25.80 47.81 -35.92
CA ALA A 374 27.23 47.47 -35.86
C ALA A 374 27.85 47.58 -34.45
N GLU A 375 27.23 48.34 -33.56
CA GLU A 375 27.60 48.51 -32.15
C GLU A 375 27.43 47.24 -31.31
N ILE A 376 26.48 46.36 -31.64
CA ILE A 376 26.26 45.08 -30.94
C ILE A 376 27.34 44.07 -31.33
N LEU A 377 27.71 44.03 -32.62
CA LEU A 377 28.81 43.18 -33.09
C LEU A 377 30.15 43.64 -32.50
N LEU A 378 30.41 44.94 -32.44
CA LEU A 378 31.63 45.47 -31.84
C LEU A 378 31.78 45.12 -30.34
N ARG A 379 30.66 45.15 -29.60
CA ARG A 379 30.63 44.75 -28.18
C ARG A 379 30.85 43.26 -27.97
N LEU A 380 30.31 42.42 -28.85
CA LEU A 380 30.52 40.97 -28.80
C LEU A 380 31.98 40.61 -29.09
N THR A 381 32.59 41.23 -30.11
CA THR A 381 34.02 41.00 -30.42
C THR A 381 34.93 41.51 -29.30
N HIS A 382 34.59 42.64 -28.65
CA HIS A 382 35.33 43.14 -27.50
C HIS A 382 35.25 42.20 -26.28
N LEU A 383 34.08 41.59 -26.04
CA LEU A 383 33.89 40.60 -24.97
C LEU A 383 34.66 39.31 -25.23
N GLU A 384 34.69 38.82 -26.47
CA GLU A 384 35.51 37.66 -26.84
C GLU A 384 37.01 37.94 -26.63
N THR A 385 37.47 39.15 -26.96
CA THR A 385 38.87 39.54 -26.76
C THR A 385 39.24 39.60 -25.26
N LEU A 386 38.33 40.10 -24.42
CA LEU A 386 38.50 40.15 -22.96
C LEU A 386 38.55 38.76 -22.33
N ILE A 387 37.76 37.82 -22.84
CA ILE A 387 37.71 36.44 -22.35
C ILE A 387 39.01 35.71 -22.72
N GLU A 388 39.53 35.89 -23.94
CA GLU A 388 40.81 35.30 -24.34
C GLU A 388 41.97 35.88 -23.51
N GLN A 389 41.97 37.18 -23.24
CA GLN A 389 42.96 37.83 -22.36
C GLN A 389 42.92 37.31 -20.91
N GLN A 390 41.73 37.02 -20.37
CA GLN A 390 41.61 36.42 -19.03
C GLN A 390 42.10 34.97 -18.99
N LYS A 391 41.86 34.21 -20.06
CA LYS A 391 42.34 32.84 -20.20
C LYS A 391 43.87 32.79 -20.29
N ASP A 392 44.49 33.71 -21.01
CA ASP A 392 45.94 33.82 -21.10
C ASP A 392 46.56 34.23 -19.75
N ALA A 393 45.94 35.18 -19.04
CA ALA A 393 46.38 35.59 -17.69
C ALA A 393 46.30 34.45 -16.66
N ILE A 394 45.26 33.62 -16.71
CA ILE A 394 45.10 32.44 -15.84
C ILE A 394 46.16 31.37 -16.17
N THR A 395 46.49 31.21 -17.46
CA THR A 395 47.52 30.27 -17.91
C THR A 395 48.91 30.73 -17.47
N GLU A 396 49.19 32.03 -17.55
CA GLU A 396 50.45 32.63 -17.08
C GLU A 396 50.61 32.54 -15.55
N LEU A 397 49.53 32.79 -14.80
CA LEU A 397 49.49 32.59 -13.33
C LEU A 397 49.75 31.13 -12.94
N SER A 398 49.17 30.19 -13.67
CA SER A 398 49.36 28.75 -13.44
C SER A 398 50.80 28.31 -13.75
N ALA A 399 51.43 28.88 -14.79
CA ALA A 399 52.83 28.62 -15.13
C ALA A 399 53.80 29.18 -14.09
N ARG A 400 53.49 30.34 -13.48
CA ARG A 400 54.30 30.94 -12.40
C ARG A 400 54.23 30.16 -11.09
N VAL A 401 53.12 29.49 -10.81
CA VAL A 401 52.96 28.61 -9.63
C VAL A 401 53.73 27.29 -9.81
N ALA A 402 53.91 26.83 -11.05
CA ALA A 402 54.66 25.61 -11.35
C ALA A 402 56.20 25.77 -11.35
N SER A 403 56.72 27.00 -11.35
CA SER A 403 58.17 27.28 -11.49
C SER A 403 58.93 27.54 -10.18
N SER A 404 58.35 27.25 -9.01
CA SER A 404 59.05 27.37 -7.72
C SER A 404 59.31 26.01 -7.07
N ASP A 405 60.46 25.43 -7.41
CA ASP A 405 61.08 24.26 -6.76
C ASP A 405 62.27 24.78 -5.91
N HIS A 406 62.35 24.57 -4.58
CA HIS A 406 63.02 23.44 -3.87
C HIS A 406 63.41 23.86 -2.43
N PRO A 407 63.97 23.02 -1.50
CA PRO A 407 64.12 21.55 -1.49
C PRO A 407 63.84 20.81 -0.14
N GLY A 408 63.61 19.50 -0.24
CA GLY A 408 63.96 18.48 0.77
C GLY A 408 62.88 17.39 0.92
N ARG A 409 63.12 16.08 0.80
CA ARG A 409 64.34 15.28 0.64
C ARG A 409 63.92 13.87 0.14
N SER A 410 64.46 13.49 -1.02
CA SER A 410 64.77 12.15 -1.59
C SER A 410 64.07 10.87 -1.12
N THR A 411 63.50 10.17 -2.11
CA THR A 411 63.17 8.74 -2.24
C THR A 411 64.37 7.79 -2.08
N PRO A 412 64.11 6.47 -1.88
CA PRO A 412 64.42 5.54 -2.96
C PRO A 412 63.35 4.45 -3.22
N THR A 413 63.31 4.05 -4.49
CA THR A 413 62.50 3.03 -5.16
C THR A 413 62.86 1.60 -4.73
N ILE A 414 61.89 0.72 -4.44
CA ILE A 414 62.02 -0.75 -4.62
C ILE A 414 60.66 -1.37 -5.02
N TYR A 415 60.75 -2.26 -6.01
CA TYR A 415 59.76 -3.19 -6.57
C TYR A 415 58.91 -3.98 -5.55
N SER A 416 57.72 -4.39 -6.03
CA SER A 416 57.07 -5.68 -5.76
C SER A 416 56.85 -6.09 -4.30
N SER A 417 55.66 -5.83 -3.77
CA SER A 417 54.92 -6.82 -2.97
C SER A 417 53.48 -6.33 -2.74
N GLN A 418 52.53 -7.20 -3.06
CA GLN A 418 51.14 -7.07 -2.64
C GLN A 418 51.08 -6.93 -1.10
N PRO A 419 50.29 -6.02 -0.54
CA PRO A 419 49.75 -6.23 0.79
C PRO A 419 48.62 -7.26 0.66
N LYS A 420 48.88 -8.50 1.08
CA LYS A 420 47.82 -9.40 1.51
C LYS A 420 47.10 -8.72 2.68
N TYR A 421 45.87 -8.27 2.45
CA TYR A 421 44.94 -8.04 3.54
C TYR A 421 44.38 -9.39 3.94
N ASP A 422 45.04 -10.05 4.89
CA ASP A 422 44.42 -11.13 5.66
C ASP A 422 43.43 -10.48 6.63
N TRP A 423 42.14 -10.53 6.30
CA TRP A 423 41.06 -10.23 7.26
C TRP A 423 40.68 -11.53 7.97
N ASP A 424 41.16 -11.69 9.20
CA ASP A 424 40.74 -12.74 10.13
C ASP A 424 39.51 -12.27 10.91
N PRO A 425 38.36 -12.98 10.87
CA PRO A 425 37.17 -12.57 11.58
C PRO A 425 37.22 -13.08 13.03
N SER A 426 37.88 -12.33 13.90
CA SER A 426 37.68 -12.48 15.36
C SER A 426 36.53 -11.58 15.85
N PRO A 427 35.59 -12.08 16.68
CA PRO A 427 34.35 -11.39 17.03
C PRO A 427 34.56 -10.39 18.18
N GLN A 428 35.42 -9.39 18.01
CA GLN A 428 35.61 -8.32 19.01
C GLN A 428 35.99 -6.99 18.35
N HIS A 429 35.03 -6.34 17.68
CA HIS A 429 35.09 -4.88 17.50
C HIS A 429 33.73 -4.28 17.81
N VAL A 430 33.62 -3.79 19.05
CA VAL A 430 32.55 -2.91 19.52
C VAL A 430 32.68 -1.62 18.71
N TYR A 431 31.73 -1.37 17.82
CA TYR A 431 31.59 -0.07 17.15
C TYR A 431 31.16 0.97 18.18
N ASP A 432 31.97 2.02 18.31
CA ASP A 432 31.76 3.15 19.20
C ASP A 432 30.54 3.98 18.74
N LYS A 433 29.47 3.95 19.54
CA LYS A 433 28.18 4.63 19.29
C LYS A 433 28.22 6.15 19.53
N SER A 434 29.39 6.73 19.80
CA SER A 434 29.50 8.11 20.32
C SER A 434 29.42 9.24 19.27
N SER A 435 29.43 8.95 17.96
CA SER A 435 29.56 10.00 16.93
C SER A 435 28.26 10.63 16.40
N PHE A 436 27.08 10.20 16.86
CA PHE A 436 25.77 10.71 16.37
C PHE A 436 24.87 11.34 17.44
N ASN A 437 25.39 11.66 18.62
CA ASN A 437 24.61 12.32 19.67
C ASN A 437 24.58 13.86 19.49
N ILE A 438 23.63 14.35 18.70
CA ILE A 438 23.11 15.72 18.80
C ILE A 438 21.58 15.65 19.00
N PHE A 439 21.12 14.97 20.04
CA PHE A 439 19.80 15.19 20.65
C PHE A 439 19.93 14.90 22.15
N SER A 440 19.67 15.92 22.98
CA SER A 440 19.78 15.84 24.45
C SER A 440 18.83 14.79 25.07
N PRO A 441 19.19 14.20 26.23
CA PRO A 441 18.52 13.05 26.83
C PRO A 441 17.31 13.40 27.70
N GLU A 442 16.39 14.23 27.22
CA GLU A 442 15.10 14.47 27.88
C GLU A 442 13.98 14.54 26.85
N ASN A 443 13.59 13.40 26.30
CA ASN A 443 12.29 13.20 25.65
C ASN A 443 11.68 11.91 26.22
N PRO A 444 10.49 11.93 26.87
CA PRO A 444 9.95 10.75 27.57
C PRO A 444 9.39 9.66 26.63
N TYR A 445 9.50 9.83 25.32
CA TYR A 445 9.07 8.85 24.32
C TYR A 445 10.30 8.29 23.60
N GLY A 446 10.57 7.00 23.83
CA GLY A 446 11.73 6.28 23.33
C GLY A 446 11.86 6.25 21.81
N GLN A 447 13.08 5.99 21.37
CA GLN A 447 13.52 5.75 19.98
C GLN A 447 12.47 5.07 19.11
N GLU A 448 12.03 5.70 18.02
CA GLU A 448 11.49 5.06 16.79
C GLU A 448 11.16 6.18 15.76
N TYR A 449 10.98 5.88 14.46
CA TYR A 449 10.51 6.80 13.38
C TYR A 449 11.51 7.61 12.53
N ALA A 450 12.84 7.41 12.60
CA ALA A 450 13.76 8.16 11.73
C ALA A 450 13.80 7.68 10.25
N PHE A 451 13.27 6.49 9.95
CA PHE A 451 13.39 5.84 8.62
C PHE A 451 12.07 5.34 8.01
N THR A 452 10.96 5.43 8.73
CA THR A 452 9.63 5.04 8.25
C THR A 452 8.99 6.20 7.50
N ILE A 453 8.40 5.93 6.34
CA ILE A 453 7.61 6.92 5.61
C ILE A 453 6.26 7.05 6.34
N PRO A 454 5.90 8.25 6.83
CA PRO A 454 4.68 8.39 7.63
C PRO A 454 3.43 8.14 6.78
N PRO A 455 2.44 7.37 7.30
CA PRO A 455 1.17 7.17 6.60
C PRO A 455 0.47 8.51 6.29
N GLY A 456 0.02 8.65 5.03
CA GLY A 456 -0.68 9.86 4.57
C GLY A 456 0.21 11.12 4.48
N HIS A 457 1.51 10.96 4.23
CA HIS A 457 2.41 12.10 4.03
C HIS A 457 2.08 12.93 2.78
N HIS A 458 2.35 14.23 2.81
CA HIS A 458 1.94 15.18 1.76
C HIS A 458 2.99 15.44 0.67
N THR A 459 3.90 14.50 0.42
CA THR A 459 4.96 14.62 -0.60
C THR A 459 4.54 14.32 -2.04
N PRO A 460 3.63 13.36 -2.33
CA PRO A 460 3.26 12.98 -3.69
C PRO A 460 2.62 14.13 -4.49
N PRO A 461 2.57 14.03 -5.83
CA PRO A 461 1.80 14.96 -6.67
C PRO A 461 0.33 15.03 -6.25
N GLY A 462 -0.25 13.90 -5.81
CA GLY A 462 -1.64 13.82 -5.36
C GLY A 462 -1.99 14.80 -4.24
N SER A 463 -1.10 14.97 -3.26
CA SER A 463 -1.29 15.92 -2.16
C SER A 463 -1.23 17.39 -2.62
N LEU A 464 -0.61 17.67 -3.77
CA LEU A 464 -0.57 19.02 -4.35
C LEU A 464 -1.88 19.38 -5.06
N PHE A 465 -2.78 18.42 -5.34
CA PHE A 465 -4.12 18.72 -5.82
C PHE A 465 -4.93 19.52 -4.80
N ALA A 466 -4.62 19.43 -3.51
CA ALA A 466 -5.28 20.19 -2.46
C ALA A 466 -4.98 21.70 -2.52
N LEU A 467 -3.90 22.13 -3.19
CA LEU A 467 -3.49 23.54 -3.25
C LEU A 467 -4.43 24.34 -4.17
N ASP A 468 -5.04 25.41 -3.66
CA ASP A 468 -5.99 26.26 -4.42
C ASP A 468 -5.43 26.74 -5.77
N ARG A 469 -4.13 27.10 -5.81
CA ARG A 469 -3.46 27.52 -7.04
C ARG A 469 -3.39 26.41 -8.09
N ILE A 470 -3.21 25.16 -7.67
CA ILE A 470 -3.23 24.00 -8.55
C ILE A 470 -4.66 23.67 -8.96
N LYS A 471 -5.62 23.67 -8.03
CA LYS A 471 -7.06 23.48 -8.33
C LYS A 471 -7.55 24.46 -9.39
N ASN A 472 -7.16 25.72 -9.30
CA ASN A 472 -7.53 26.75 -10.29
C ASN A 472 -6.95 26.45 -11.69
N LEU A 473 -5.80 25.80 -11.78
CA LEU A 473 -5.16 25.43 -13.03
C LEU A 473 -5.76 24.16 -13.64
N ILE A 474 -5.91 23.07 -12.89
CA ILE A 474 -6.29 21.78 -13.49
C ILE A 474 -7.71 21.33 -13.15
N GLY A 475 -8.35 21.89 -12.12
CA GLY A 475 -9.62 21.41 -11.58
C GLY A 475 -9.43 20.65 -10.27
N ASP A 476 -10.51 20.09 -9.75
CA ASP A 476 -10.49 19.31 -8.52
C ASP A 476 -10.23 17.83 -8.83
N TYR A 477 -9.23 17.25 -8.17
CA TYR A 477 -8.83 15.86 -8.31
C TYR A 477 -8.63 15.25 -6.92
N PRO A 478 -9.06 13.99 -6.69
CA PRO A 478 -8.81 13.31 -5.42
C PRO A 478 -7.31 13.02 -5.24
N GLU A 479 -6.82 13.00 -3.99
CA GLU A 479 -5.38 12.79 -3.70
C GLU A 479 -4.85 11.45 -4.23
N ASP A 480 -5.70 10.41 -4.28
CA ASP A 480 -5.36 9.07 -4.76
C ASP A 480 -5.69 8.86 -6.26
N PHE A 481 -5.91 9.93 -7.03
CA PHE A 481 -6.34 9.85 -8.44
C PHE A 481 -5.47 8.91 -9.30
N PHE A 482 -4.14 9.04 -9.25
CA PHE A 482 -3.24 8.17 -10.03
C PHE A 482 -3.24 6.71 -9.55
N LYS A 483 -3.47 6.48 -8.25
CA LYS A 483 -3.66 5.14 -7.69
C LYS A 483 -4.92 4.49 -8.27
N GLN A 484 -6.02 5.23 -8.32
CA GLN A 484 -7.29 4.74 -8.87
C GLN A 484 -7.19 4.36 -10.35
N ILE A 485 -6.44 5.14 -11.14
CA ILE A 485 -6.20 4.84 -12.56
C ILE A 485 -5.41 3.53 -12.70
N GLU A 486 -4.29 3.41 -12.02
CA GLU A 486 -3.43 2.23 -12.19
C GLU A 486 -4.04 0.96 -11.60
N ILE A 487 -4.86 1.03 -10.54
CA ILE A 487 -5.59 -0.13 -10.00
C ILE A 487 -6.61 -0.66 -11.02
N LYS A 488 -7.26 0.23 -11.79
CA LYS A 488 -8.25 -0.13 -12.80
C LYS A 488 -7.63 -0.58 -14.12
N ARG A 489 -6.33 -0.35 -14.32
CA ARG A 489 -5.65 -0.66 -15.57
C ARG A 489 -5.54 -2.18 -15.75
N PRO A 490 -6.21 -2.75 -16.79
CA PRO A 490 -6.25 -4.19 -16.96
C PRO A 490 -4.87 -4.75 -17.37
N PHE A 491 -4.57 -5.98 -16.95
CA PHE A 491 -3.35 -6.69 -17.32
C PHE A 491 -3.62 -7.67 -18.49
N ASN A 492 -4.20 -7.12 -19.57
CA ASN A 492 -4.67 -7.89 -20.73
C ASN A 492 -3.54 -8.54 -21.53
N SER A 493 -2.29 -8.11 -21.35
CA SER A 493 -1.13 -8.63 -22.09
C SER A 493 -0.80 -10.10 -21.78
N ILE A 494 -1.25 -10.66 -20.65
CA ILE A 494 -1.20 -12.11 -20.41
C ILE A 494 -2.18 -12.86 -21.34
N GLN A 495 -3.35 -12.29 -21.61
CA GLN A 495 -4.38 -12.89 -22.49
C GLN A 495 -4.05 -12.69 -23.97
N VAL A 496 -3.54 -11.51 -24.36
CA VAL A 496 -3.18 -11.16 -25.75
C VAL A 496 -1.95 -11.92 -26.25
N ALA A 497 -1.03 -12.33 -25.37
CA ALA A 497 0.13 -13.13 -25.76
C ALA A 497 -0.20 -14.56 -26.26
N GLY A 498 -1.48 -14.95 -26.34
CA GLY A 498 -1.88 -16.25 -26.89
C GLY A 498 -1.49 -17.44 -26.01
N ILE A 499 -1.23 -17.20 -24.72
CA ILE A 499 -0.82 -18.20 -23.73
C ILE A 499 -2.00 -18.77 -22.88
N PRO A 500 -3.24 -18.98 -23.34
CA PRO A 500 -4.23 -19.69 -22.51
C PRO A 500 -3.93 -21.19 -22.30
N GLN A 501 -3.04 -21.80 -23.09
CA GLN A 501 -2.82 -23.26 -23.10
C GLN A 501 -1.35 -23.71 -22.91
N ALA A 502 -0.40 -22.77 -22.78
CA ALA A 502 1.04 -23.06 -22.83
C ALA A 502 1.83 -22.60 -21.58
N PHE A 503 1.19 -22.45 -20.42
CA PHE A 503 1.92 -22.12 -19.18
C PHE A 503 2.96 -23.18 -18.77
N GLU A 504 2.93 -24.36 -19.40
CA GLU A 504 3.86 -25.45 -19.13
C GLU A 504 5.02 -25.60 -20.14
N GLN A 505 4.99 -24.98 -21.33
CA GLN A 505 6.01 -25.23 -22.36
C GLN A 505 6.46 -23.95 -23.06
N ILE A 506 7.76 -23.67 -22.96
CA ILE A 506 8.42 -22.57 -23.68
C ILE A 506 8.92 -23.10 -25.01
N ASP A 507 8.72 -22.32 -26.08
CA ASP A 507 9.29 -22.62 -27.39
C ASP A 507 10.82 -22.73 -27.30
N ARG A 508 11.33 -23.94 -27.55
CA ARG A 508 12.77 -24.27 -27.52
C ARG A 508 13.61 -23.34 -28.39
N SER A 509 13.06 -22.86 -29.51
CA SER A 509 13.77 -21.97 -30.42
C SER A 509 14.14 -20.64 -29.76
N ARG A 510 13.33 -20.17 -28.80
CA ARG A 510 13.54 -18.92 -28.05
C ARG A 510 14.62 -19.04 -26.97
N LEU A 511 14.89 -20.26 -26.51
CA LEU A 511 15.91 -20.54 -25.50
C LEU A 511 17.29 -20.82 -26.10
N HIS A 512 17.42 -20.76 -27.43
CA HIS A 512 18.69 -21.02 -28.11
C HIS A 512 19.77 -19.99 -27.69
N PRO A 513 21.02 -20.40 -27.42
CA PRO A 513 22.10 -19.51 -26.99
C PRO A 513 22.35 -18.29 -27.88
N GLN A 514 22.10 -18.40 -29.20
CA GLN A 514 22.24 -17.27 -30.13
C GLN A 514 21.19 -16.17 -29.90
N VAL A 515 20.03 -16.51 -29.32
CA VAL A 515 18.95 -15.58 -28.97
C VAL A 515 19.13 -15.05 -27.56
N THR A 516 19.46 -15.93 -26.59
CA THR A 516 19.52 -15.57 -25.17
C THR A 516 20.77 -14.80 -24.78
N LYS A 517 21.95 -15.09 -25.38
CA LYS A 517 23.21 -14.39 -25.05
C LYS A 517 23.11 -12.86 -25.27
N PRO A 518 22.61 -12.35 -26.40
CA PRO A 518 22.39 -10.91 -26.57
C PRO A 518 21.50 -10.31 -25.48
N LEU A 519 20.39 -10.97 -25.13
CA LEU A 519 19.47 -10.46 -24.10
C LEU A 519 20.14 -10.38 -22.72
N ILE A 520 20.95 -11.37 -22.36
CA ILE A 520 21.72 -11.34 -21.10
C ILE A 520 22.72 -10.19 -21.10
N THR A 521 23.40 -9.94 -22.21
CA THR A 521 24.29 -8.77 -22.36
C THR A 521 23.52 -7.46 -22.15
N GLU A 522 22.34 -7.33 -22.74
CA GLU A 522 21.48 -6.15 -22.56
C GLU A 522 21.04 -5.97 -21.10
N PHE A 523 20.69 -7.06 -20.42
CA PHE A 523 20.39 -7.04 -18.97
C PHE A 523 21.60 -6.56 -18.16
N LEU A 524 22.79 -7.08 -18.44
CA LEU A 524 24.03 -6.73 -17.72
C LEU A 524 24.46 -5.28 -17.97
N ASN A 525 24.17 -4.73 -19.15
CA ASN A 525 24.55 -3.36 -19.50
C ASN A 525 23.54 -2.31 -19.03
N HIS A 526 22.25 -2.66 -18.97
CA HIS A 526 21.18 -1.67 -18.80
C HIS A 526 20.29 -1.86 -17.57
N VAL A 527 20.33 -3.03 -16.92
CA VAL A 527 19.49 -3.33 -15.75
C VAL A 527 20.35 -3.58 -14.51
N HIS A 528 21.26 -4.55 -14.59
CA HIS A 528 22.16 -4.94 -13.49
C HIS A 528 22.96 -3.77 -12.88
N PRO A 529 23.49 -2.79 -13.64
CA PRO A 529 24.37 -1.79 -13.05
C PRO A 529 23.68 -0.85 -12.04
N TYR A 530 22.34 -0.73 -12.13
CA TYR A 530 21.54 0.05 -11.17
C TYR A 530 21.13 -0.76 -9.93
N PHE A 531 21.07 -2.09 -10.07
CA PHE A 531 20.77 -3.04 -9.01
C PHE A 531 21.71 -4.26 -9.16
N PRO A 532 22.97 -4.13 -8.70
CA PRO A 532 23.98 -5.17 -8.85
C PRO A 532 23.76 -6.28 -7.82
N VAL A 533 22.58 -6.88 -7.85
CA VAL A 533 22.13 -7.88 -6.87
C VAL A 533 22.58 -9.27 -7.29
N LEU A 534 22.44 -9.61 -8.58
CA LEU A 534 22.83 -10.90 -9.15
C LEU A 534 24.35 -11.06 -9.21
N GLU A 535 24.85 -12.22 -8.75
CA GLU A 535 26.27 -12.58 -8.87
C GLU A 535 26.62 -13.15 -10.25
N PRO A 536 27.79 -12.82 -10.82
CA PRO A 536 28.23 -13.35 -12.12
C PRO A 536 28.25 -14.89 -12.18
N GLN A 537 28.70 -15.57 -11.13
CA GLN A 537 28.78 -17.03 -11.09
C GLN A 537 27.39 -17.68 -11.14
N LEU A 538 26.40 -17.10 -10.45
CA LEU A 538 25.02 -17.56 -10.52
C LEU A 538 24.47 -17.39 -11.93
N LEU A 539 24.73 -16.24 -12.58
CA LEU A 539 24.30 -16.02 -13.97
C LEU A 539 24.92 -17.03 -14.95
N HIS A 540 26.21 -17.35 -14.78
CA HIS A 540 26.87 -18.39 -15.57
C HIS A 540 26.25 -19.77 -15.33
N MET A 541 25.95 -20.13 -14.08
CA MET A 541 25.30 -21.41 -13.76
C MET A 541 23.90 -21.51 -14.36
N LEU A 542 23.10 -20.44 -14.29
CA LEU A 542 21.80 -20.38 -14.96
C LEU A 542 21.98 -20.57 -16.48
N PHE A 543 22.93 -19.87 -17.09
CA PHE A 543 23.19 -19.97 -18.54
C PHE A 543 23.53 -21.39 -19.01
N GLU A 544 24.42 -22.10 -18.31
CA GLU A 544 24.82 -23.47 -18.67
C GLU A 544 23.69 -24.49 -18.43
N THR A 545 22.90 -24.31 -17.37
CA THR A 545 21.84 -25.26 -16.97
C THR A 545 20.62 -25.18 -17.89
N PHE A 546 20.28 -23.98 -18.39
CA PHE A 546 19.00 -23.73 -19.08
C PHE A 546 18.95 -24.10 -20.57
N SER A 547 20.05 -24.54 -21.17
CA SER A 547 20.06 -25.02 -22.56
C SER A 547 19.30 -26.34 -22.78
N THR A 548 18.83 -27.00 -21.71
CA THR A 548 18.30 -28.38 -21.73
C THR A 548 16.84 -28.55 -21.28
N TYR A 549 16.22 -27.56 -20.63
CA TYR A 549 14.87 -27.66 -20.05
C TYR A 549 13.81 -26.88 -20.83
N THR A 550 12.59 -27.41 -20.92
CA THR A 550 11.47 -26.80 -21.69
C THR A 550 10.23 -26.43 -20.90
N LYS A 551 10.21 -26.72 -19.60
CA LYS A 551 9.08 -26.46 -18.71
C LYS A 551 9.55 -25.60 -17.53
N VAL A 552 8.76 -24.58 -17.17
CA VAL A 552 8.98 -23.81 -15.95
C VAL A 552 8.51 -24.65 -14.78
N ASN A 553 9.46 -25.22 -14.03
CA ASN A 553 9.17 -26.08 -12.89
C ASN A 553 10.03 -25.76 -11.66
N SER A 554 10.86 -24.72 -11.73
CA SER A 554 11.76 -24.31 -10.64
C SER A 554 11.95 -22.80 -10.58
N ILE A 555 12.33 -22.30 -9.41
CA ILE A 555 12.61 -20.89 -9.17
C ILE A 555 13.81 -20.42 -10.00
N GLN A 556 14.82 -21.27 -10.19
CA GLN A 556 15.96 -21.02 -11.07
C GLN A 556 15.49 -20.72 -12.51
N THR A 557 14.53 -21.50 -13.01
CA THR A 557 13.98 -21.33 -14.36
C THR A 557 13.24 -20.00 -14.48
N SER A 558 12.40 -19.68 -13.50
CA SER A 558 11.69 -18.41 -13.45
C SER A 558 12.63 -17.22 -13.39
N LEU A 559 13.68 -17.27 -12.55
CA LEU A 559 14.70 -16.23 -12.46
C LEU A 559 15.38 -16.01 -13.82
N TYR A 560 15.80 -17.09 -14.50
CA TYR A 560 16.44 -16.99 -15.80
C TYR A 560 15.53 -16.34 -16.85
N LEU A 561 14.25 -16.73 -16.90
CA LEU A 561 13.27 -16.16 -17.84
C LEU A 561 12.97 -14.69 -17.56
N VAL A 562 12.92 -14.30 -16.28
CA VAL A 562 12.77 -12.89 -15.88
C VAL A 562 14.00 -12.08 -16.33
N ILE A 563 15.21 -12.62 -16.21
CA ILE A 563 16.44 -11.98 -16.72
C ILE A 563 16.37 -11.78 -18.24
N LEU A 564 15.94 -12.81 -19.00
CA LEU A 564 15.74 -12.69 -20.45
C LEU A 564 14.67 -11.65 -20.80
N ALA A 565 13.56 -11.62 -20.05
CA ALA A 565 12.49 -10.64 -20.23
C ALA A 565 12.99 -9.21 -20.00
N LEU A 566 13.77 -8.99 -18.94
CA LEU A 566 14.41 -7.71 -18.64
C LEU A 566 15.41 -7.31 -19.72
N GLY A 567 16.26 -8.24 -20.15
CA GLY A 567 17.21 -8.02 -21.25
C GLY A 567 16.51 -7.60 -22.55
N LYS A 568 15.42 -8.29 -22.91
CA LYS A 568 14.58 -7.94 -24.06
C LYS A 568 13.91 -6.59 -23.89
N ALA A 569 13.37 -6.30 -22.70
CA ALA A 569 12.76 -5.02 -22.40
C ALA A 569 13.76 -3.85 -22.43
N SER A 570 15.04 -4.09 -22.17
CA SER A 570 16.11 -3.09 -22.21
C SER A 570 16.84 -2.99 -23.55
N SER A 571 16.70 -3.96 -24.47
CA SER A 571 17.44 -4.06 -25.73
C SER A 571 17.18 -2.93 -26.75
N ASN A 572 16.11 -2.14 -26.57
CA ASN A 572 15.73 -1.04 -27.46
C ASN A 572 15.37 0.21 -26.63
N PRO A 573 16.36 0.91 -26.06
CA PRO A 573 16.08 2.04 -25.17
C PRO A 573 15.45 3.24 -25.89
N GLU A 574 15.64 3.38 -27.21
CA GLU A 574 15.19 4.55 -28.00
C GLU A 574 13.84 4.38 -28.72
N GLN A 575 13.34 3.15 -28.92
CA GLN A 575 12.01 2.92 -29.50
C GLN A 575 10.97 2.87 -28.39
N ILE A 576 10.31 4.00 -28.14
CA ILE A 576 9.24 4.08 -27.15
C ILE A 576 7.98 3.39 -27.70
N LEU A 577 7.92 2.09 -27.36
CA LEU A 577 6.76 1.24 -27.11
C LEU A 577 5.84 0.89 -28.29
N ASN A 578 5.50 -0.40 -28.35
CA ASN A 578 4.13 -0.85 -28.15
C ASN A 578 4.21 -1.98 -27.12
N ILE A 579 3.93 -1.69 -25.83
CA ILE A 579 4.02 -2.65 -24.71
C ILE A 579 3.11 -3.87 -24.93
N GLU A 580 2.08 -3.71 -25.75
CA GLU A 580 1.03 -4.70 -26.03
C GLU A 580 0.99 -5.05 -27.53
N ALA A 581 2.09 -4.81 -28.26
CA ALA A 581 2.15 -5.15 -29.67
C ALA A 581 2.02 -6.66 -29.83
N GLU A 582 1.05 -7.07 -30.65
CA GLU A 582 0.92 -8.46 -31.12
C GLU A 582 2.21 -8.99 -31.78
N LYS A 583 3.12 -8.10 -32.22
CA LYS A 583 4.35 -8.45 -32.96
C LYS A 583 5.66 -8.39 -32.16
N ASP A 584 5.77 -7.56 -31.12
CA ASP A 584 6.95 -7.49 -30.25
C ASP A 584 6.48 -7.49 -28.80
N LEU A 585 6.56 -8.67 -28.18
CA LEU A 585 6.03 -8.94 -26.85
C LEU A 585 6.88 -8.33 -25.73
N ASN A 586 7.97 -7.62 -26.05
CA ASN A 586 8.80 -6.87 -25.10
C ASN A 586 9.27 -7.70 -23.88
N GLY A 587 9.56 -8.98 -24.10
CA GLY A 587 9.97 -9.91 -23.05
C GLY A 587 8.81 -10.63 -22.36
N MET A 588 7.55 -10.29 -22.66
CA MET A 588 6.37 -10.95 -22.09
C MET A 588 6.33 -12.43 -22.49
N GLU A 589 6.92 -12.78 -23.64
CA GLU A 589 7.11 -14.15 -24.11
C GLU A 589 7.98 -15.03 -23.19
N TYR A 590 8.79 -14.41 -22.33
CA TYR A 590 9.55 -15.09 -21.27
C TYR A 590 8.91 -14.88 -19.90
N PHE A 591 8.43 -13.65 -19.63
CA PHE A 591 7.92 -13.25 -18.32
C PHE A 591 6.62 -13.96 -17.94
N ALA A 592 5.70 -14.19 -18.89
CA ALA A 592 4.36 -14.72 -18.56
C ALA A 592 4.41 -16.07 -17.83
N SER A 593 5.24 -17.01 -18.28
CA SER A 593 5.39 -18.32 -17.63
C SER A 593 6.08 -18.21 -16.27
N ALA A 594 7.10 -17.35 -16.14
CA ALA A 594 7.76 -17.08 -14.87
C ALA A 594 6.82 -16.42 -13.86
N TYR A 595 6.03 -15.44 -14.30
CA TYR A 595 5.03 -14.74 -13.49
C TYR A 595 3.96 -15.69 -12.98
N HIS A 596 3.45 -16.59 -13.82
CA HIS A 596 2.47 -17.59 -13.40
C HIS A 596 3.03 -18.53 -12.33
N TYR A 597 4.26 -19.03 -12.54
CA TYR A 597 4.93 -19.91 -11.59
C TYR A 597 5.20 -19.19 -10.25
N LEU A 598 5.80 -18.00 -10.27
CA LEU A 598 6.14 -17.23 -9.07
C LEU A 598 4.93 -16.78 -8.25
N ASN A 599 3.75 -16.62 -8.87
CA ASN A 599 2.50 -16.31 -8.17
C ASN A 599 1.68 -17.56 -7.78
N SER A 600 2.21 -18.76 -8.00
CA SER A 600 1.52 -20.00 -7.60
C SER A 600 1.50 -20.13 -6.07
N PRO A 601 0.33 -20.42 -5.45
CA PRO A 601 0.20 -20.63 -4.01
C PRO A 601 1.17 -21.69 -3.45
N SER A 602 1.58 -22.67 -4.26
CA SER A 602 2.49 -23.74 -3.86
C SER A 602 3.95 -23.29 -3.68
N ILE A 603 4.32 -22.12 -4.21
CA ILE A 603 5.67 -21.56 -4.10
C ILE A 603 5.70 -20.49 -3.01
N THR A 604 4.63 -19.70 -2.92
CA THR A 604 4.48 -18.63 -1.93
C THR A 604 4.18 -19.16 -0.52
N SER A 605 3.90 -20.46 -0.37
CA SER A 605 3.72 -21.13 0.93
C SER A 605 4.90 -22.05 1.25
N PHE A 606 5.95 -21.56 1.92
CA PHE A 606 6.99 -22.38 2.57
C PHE A 606 8.22 -22.85 1.75
N THR A 607 8.58 -22.25 0.60
CA THR A 607 9.84 -22.63 -0.08
C THR A 607 11.08 -21.95 0.53
N ALA A 608 12.05 -22.72 1.02
CA ALA A 608 13.33 -22.25 1.56
C ALA A 608 14.41 -21.98 0.49
N ASP A 609 14.02 -21.66 -0.76
CA ASP A 609 14.98 -21.42 -1.85
C ASP A 609 15.43 -19.96 -1.86
N HIS A 610 16.71 -19.71 -1.56
CA HIS A 610 17.33 -18.39 -1.50
C HIS A 610 17.24 -17.57 -2.81
N LEU A 611 16.87 -18.20 -3.93
CA LEU A 611 16.66 -17.52 -5.21
C LEU A 611 15.26 -16.94 -5.37
N LEU A 612 14.29 -17.33 -4.54
CA LEU A 612 12.92 -16.82 -4.63
C LEU A 612 12.84 -15.30 -4.47
N PRO A 613 13.44 -14.68 -3.43
CA PRO A 613 13.38 -13.23 -3.26
C PRO A 613 14.01 -12.51 -4.45
N LEU A 614 15.07 -13.09 -5.03
CA LEU A 614 15.76 -12.53 -6.19
C LEU A 614 14.89 -12.59 -7.46
N ALA A 615 14.20 -13.72 -7.69
CA ALA A 615 13.29 -13.89 -8.81
C ALA A 615 12.08 -12.94 -8.72
N LEU A 616 11.50 -12.79 -7.53
CA LEU A 616 10.41 -11.83 -7.27
C LEU A 616 10.91 -10.38 -7.43
N PHE A 617 12.08 -10.04 -6.90
CA PHE A 617 12.68 -8.71 -7.04
C PHE A 617 12.87 -8.32 -8.51
N TYR A 618 13.53 -9.16 -9.32
CA TYR A 618 13.69 -8.88 -10.74
C TYR A 618 12.37 -8.94 -11.51
N GLY A 619 11.41 -9.77 -11.08
CA GLY A 619 10.08 -9.81 -11.66
C GLY A 619 9.34 -8.48 -11.46
N SER A 620 9.48 -7.89 -10.27
CA SER A 620 8.96 -6.55 -9.97
C SER A 620 9.63 -5.48 -10.85
N LEU A 621 10.94 -5.59 -11.10
CA LEU A 621 11.63 -4.68 -12.01
C LEU A 621 11.07 -4.78 -13.43
N TYR A 622 10.83 -5.99 -13.95
CA TYR A 622 10.25 -6.16 -15.29
C TYR A 622 8.89 -5.47 -15.41
N LEU A 623 8.01 -5.65 -14.42
CA LEU A 623 6.71 -4.99 -14.35
C LEU A 623 6.85 -3.45 -14.36
N ARG A 624 7.88 -2.90 -13.71
CA ARG A 624 8.17 -1.46 -13.76
C ARG A 624 8.65 -1.01 -15.13
N TYR A 625 9.49 -1.81 -15.81
CA TYR A 625 9.91 -1.52 -17.19
C TYR A 625 8.69 -1.44 -18.13
N ILE A 626 7.68 -2.31 -17.98
CA ILE A 626 6.43 -2.24 -18.77
C ILE A 626 5.39 -1.26 -18.18
N GLY A 627 5.78 -0.41 -17.22
CA GLY A 627 4.95 0.63 -16.64
C GLY A 627 3.74 0.09 -15.88
N ARG A 628 3.90 -0.98 -15.10
CA ARG A 628 2.86 -1.60 -14.25
C ARG A 628 3.20 -1.46 -12.77
N PRO A 629 3.04 -0.26 -12.18
CA PRO A 629 3.50 0.03 -10.81
C PRO A 629 2.77 -0.76 -9.73
N ILE A 630 1.45 -1.00 -9.87
CA ILE A 630 0.65 -1.72 -8.86
C ILE A 630 1.05 -3.19 -8.78
N GLN A 631 1.19 -3.85 -9.93
CA GLN A 631 1.64 -5.23 -10.01
C GLN A 631 3.10 -5.36 -9.54
N ALA A 632 3.95 -4.39 -9.90
CA ALA A 632 5.33 -4.36 -9.41
C ALA A 632 5.40 -4.21 -7.89
N TRP A 633 4.57 -3.36 -7.29
CA TRP A 633 4.48 -3.19 -5.84
C TRP A 633 4.10 -4.50 -5.14
N ARG A 634 3.06 -5.20 -5.63
CA ARG A 634 2.65 -6.51 -5.07
C ARG A 634 3.82 -7.49 -5.06
N MET A 635 4.50 -7.62 -6.20
CA MET A 635 5.61 -8.57 -6.35
C MET A 635 6.87 -8.19 -5.56
N VAL A 636 7.19 -6.89 -5.41
CA VAL A 636 8.31 -6.48 -4.56
C VAL A 636 7.97 -6.67 -3.08
N ARG A 637 6.72 -6.51 -2.66
CA ARG A 637 6.28 -6.82 -1.30
C ARG A 637 6.45 -8.31 -0.98
N ASP A 638 6.12 -9.20 -1.92
CA ASP A 638 6.38 -10.63 -1.79
C ASP A 638 7.88 -10.94 -1.71
N ALA A 639 8.70 -10.22 -2.49
CA ALA A 639 10.16 -10.30 -2.37
C ALA A 639 10.63 -9.86 -0.97
N SER A 640 10.13 -8.73 -0.45
CA SER A 640 10.45 -8.20 0.88
C SER A 640 10.08 -9.19 1.99
N ASN A 641 8.89 -9.80 1.92
CA ASN A 641 8.48 -10.84 2.86
C ASN A 641 9.39 -12.07 2.78
N SER A 642 9.74 -12.49 1.56
CA SER A 642 10.65 -13.63 1.35
C SER A 642 12.05 -13.36 1.90
N VAL A 643 12.59 -12.15 1.73
CA VAL A 643 13.86 -11.74 2.35
C VAL A 643 13.75 -11.80 3.87
N GLN A 644 12.71 -11.20 4.45
CA GLN A 644 12.52 -11.16 5.91
C GLN A 644 12.45 -12.56 6.54
N LEU A 645 11.83 -13.53 5.86
CA LEU A 645 11.78 -14.92 6.30
C LEU A 645 13.15 -15.61 6.22
N MET A 646 13.98 -15.27 5.22
CA MET A 646 15.28 -15.92 5.00
C MET A 646 16.43 -15.33 5.82
N ILE A 647 16.33 -14.07 6.27
CA ILE A 647 17.41 -13.44 7.05
C ILE A 647 17.71 -14.19 8.38
N PRO A 648 16.72 -14.66 9.16
CA PRO A 648 16.99 -15.49 10.33
C PRO A 648 17.75 -16.79 10.01
N GLU A 649 17.60 -17.33 8.80
CA GLU A 649 18.22 -18.57 8.32
C GLU A 649 19.63 -18.37 7.73
N LEU A 650 20.17 -17.14 7.75
CA LEU A 650 21.49 -16.79 7.19
C LEU A 650 22.64 -17.68 7.69
N ARG A 651 22.55 -18.18 8.93
CA ARG A 651 23.59 -19.07 9.51
C ARG A 651 23.65 -20.45 8.85
N ALA A 652 22.57 -20.87 8.18
CA ALA A 652 22.48 -22.13 7.45
C ALA A 652 22.83 -22.00 5.96
N MET A 653 23.08 -20.78 5.45
CA MET A 653 23.46 -20.57 4.04
C MET A 653 24.88 -21.05 3.76
N ASN A 654 25.03 -21.79 2.66
CA ASN A 654 26.24 -22.56 2.35
C ASN A 654 27.43 -21.67 1.97
N THR A 655 27.18 -20.49 1.39
CA THR A 655 28.23 -19.61 0.86
C THR A 655 28.12 -18.17 1.36
N TYR A 656 29.25 -17.44 1.34
CA TYR A 656 29.29 -16.01 1.69
C TYR A 656 28.57 -15.16 0.64
N GLU A 657 28.66 -15.59 -0.61
CA GLU A 657 28.12 -14.96 -1.79
C GLU A 657 26.59 -14.99 -1.80
N GLU A 658 25.97 -16.11 -1.40
CA GLU A 658 24.51 -16.21 -1.20
C GLU A 658 24.01 -15.19 -0.17
N ARG A 659 24.73 -15.03 0.95
CA ARG A 659 24.38 -14.04 1.98
C ARG A 659 24.52 -12.60 1.46
N ALA A 660 25.59 -12.30 0.73
CA ALA A 660 25.81 -10.98 0.15
C ALA A 660 24.73 -10.62 -0.88
N SER A 661 24.33 -11.58 -1.71
CA SER A 661 23.22 -11.44 -2.66
C SER A 661 21.89 -11.17 -1.96
N LEU A 662 21.59 -11.89 -0.87
CA LEU A 662 20.38 -11.66 -0.10
C LEU A 662 20.36 -10.27 0.55
N TYR A 663 21.49 -9.78 1.08
CA TYR A 663 21.60 -8.41 1.59
C TYR A 663 21.37 -7.36 0.49
N ARG A 664 21.98 -7.53 -0.68
CA ARG A 664 21.73 -6.63 -1.82
C ARG A 664 20.27 -6.67 -2.26
N THR A 665 19.64 -7.84 -2.21
CA THR A 665 18.21 -8.01 -2.50
C THR A 665 17.36 -7.26 -1.48
N ALA A 666 17.69 -7.34 -0.19
CA ALA A 666 17.01 -6.62 0.89
C ALA A 666 17.04 -5.09 0.67
N TRP A 667 18.24 -4.56 0.39
CA TRP A 667 18.41 -3.13 0.09
C TRP A 667 17.70 -2.71 -1.20
N GLY A 668 17.72 -3.56 -2.23
CA GLY A 668 16.97 -3.34 -3.47
C GLY A 668 15.46 -3.28 -3.23
N CYS A 669 14.92 -4.22 -2.45
CA CYS A 669 13.51 -4.26 -2.07
C CYS A 669 13.13 -3.01 -1.27
N PHE A 670 13.95 -2.61 -0.30
CA PHE A 670 13.73 -1.38 0.48
C PHE A 670 13.66 -0.13 -0.41
N ILE A 671 14.55 0.02 -1.39
CA ILE A 671 14.53 1.17 -2.31
C ILE A 671 13.23 1.20 -3.12
N LEU A 672 12.88 0.08 -3.77
CA LEU A 672 11.72 0.00 -4.65
C LEU A 672 10.41 0.13 -3.89
N GLU A 673 10.30 -0.51 -2.73
CA GLU A 673 9.12 -0.44 -1.88
C GLU A 673 8.95 0.98 -1.32
N CYS A 674 10.02 1.63 -0.85
CA CYS A 674 9.94 3.04 -0.43
C CYS A 674 9.54 3.99 -1.56
N ASP A 675 9.96 3.72 -2.81
CA ASP A 675 9.51 4.50 -3.98
C ASP A 675 7.98 4.34 -4.17
N ASP A 676 7.42 3.15 -3.99
CA ASP A 676 5.96 2.92 -4.10
C ASP A 676 5.18 3.51 -2.91
N LEU A 677 5.66 3.30 -1.68
CA LEU A 677 5.05 3.82 -0.45
C LEU A 677 4.99 5.36 -0.48
N ALA A 678 6.07 5.98 -0.97
CA ALA A 678 6.20 7.43 -1.10
C ALA A 678 5.23 8.04 -2.12
N GLU A 679 4.60 7.26 -2.99
CA GLU A 679 3.76 7.76 -4.08
C GLU A 679 2.30 7.33 -3.92
N PHE A 680 2.03 6.11 -3.46
CA PHE A 680 0.68 5.53 -3.39
C PHE A 680 0.12 5.33 -1.97
N HIS A 681 0.91 5.64 -0.95
CA HIS A 681 0.59 5.37 0.46
C HIS A 681 0.15 3.92 0.70
N PHE A 682 0.86 2.97 0.09
CA PHE A 682 0.63 1.55 0.36
C PHE A 682 1.01 1.18 1.80
N PRO A 683 0.52 0.05 2.33
CA PRO A 683 1.00 -0.47 3.61
C PRO A 683 2.46 -0.98 3.46
N PRO A 684 3.37 -0.65 4.39
CA PRO A 684 4.74 -1.17 4.38
C PRO A 684 4.78 -2.66 4.73
N SER A 685 5.79 -3.37 4.22
CA SER A 685 6.10 -4.76 4.54
C SER A 685 6.88 -4.95 5.83
N GLY A 686 7.47 -3.87 6.38
CA GLY A 686 8.38 -3.90 7.51
C GLY A 686 9.87 -4.07 7.13
N ILE A 687 10.19 -4.14 5.83
CA ILE A 687 11.56 -4.28 5.32
C ILE A 687 12.51 -3.16 5.81
N GLU A 688 11.98 -1.97 6.12
CA GLU A 688 12.74 -0.85 6.67
C GLU A 688 13.37 -1.17 8.03
N HIS A 689 12.67 -1.92 8.87
CA HIS A 689 13.17 -2.34 10.19
C HIS A 689 14.30 -3.35 10.06
N LEU A 690 14.19 -4.23 9.06
CA LEU A 690 15.24 -5.18 8.74
C LEU A 690 16.49 -4.44 8.25
N VAL A 691 16.33 -3.59 7.24
CA VAL A 691 17.43 -2.86 6.59
C VAL A 691 18.14 -1.91 7.55
N ASP A 692 17.46 -1.33 8.53
CA ASP A 692 18.12 -0.48 9.52
C ASP A 692 19.15 -1.24 10.40
N GLY A 693 18.94 -2.54 10.59
CA GLY A 693 19.88 -3.44 11.27
C GLY A 693 20.93 -4.10 10.37
N LEU A 694 20.81 -3.96 9.04
CA LEU A 694 21.72 -4.61 8.09
C LEU A 694 22.95 -3.74 7.77
N PRO A 695 24.11 -4.36 7.51
CA PRO A 695 25.24 -3.63 6.94
C PRO A 695 24.89 -3.13 5.54
N PHE A 696 25.57 -2.07 5.11
CA PHE A 696 25.51 -1.66 3.71
C PHE A 696 26.01 -2.79 2.78
N PRO A 697 25.46 -2.90 1.56
CA PRO A 697 25.91 -3.86 0.55
C PRO A 697 27.43 -3.94 0.35
N GLY A 698 27.96 -5.16 0.33
CA GLY A 698 29.37 -5.40 -0.03
C GLY A 698 29.67 -5.02 -1.49
N ILE A 699 30.89 -4.55 -1.75
CA ILE A 699 31.37 -4.15 -3.08
C ILE A 699 32.21 -5.28 -3.67
N SER A 700 31.82 -5.83 -4.82
CA SER A 700 32.68 -6.71 -5.62
C SER A 700 33.61 -5.88 -6.52
N GLU A 701 34.86 -6.33 -6.71
CA GLU A 701 35.88 -5.58 -7.46
C GLU A 701 35.51 -5.35 -8.93
N ASP A 702 34.75 -6.27 -9.53
CA ASP A 702 34.48 -6.31 -10.98
C ASP A 702 33.47 -5.25 -11.48
N SER A 703 32.75 -4.55 -10.58
CA SER A 703 31.76 -3.52 -10.96
C SER A 703 31.75 -2.33 -9.97
N ARG A 704 32.95 -1.77 -9.73
CA ARG A 704 33.18 -0.74 -8.70
C ARG A 704 32.22 0.46 -8.80
N ASN A 705 32.01 1.03 -9.99
CA ASN A 705 31.17 2.24 -10.12
C ASN A 705 29.67 1.96 -9.93
N GLY A 706 29.13 0.86 -10.49
CA GLY A 706 27.72 0.49 -10.32
C GLY A 706 27.37 0.20 -8.85
N HIS A 707 28.25 -0.51 -8.14
CA HIS A 707 28.09 -0.76 -6.70
C HIS A 707 28.13 0.52 -5.88
N LEU A 708 29.05 1.45 -6.18
CA LEU A 708 29.12 2.74 -5.51
C LEU A 708 27.85 3.57 -5.72
N VAL A 709 27.29 3.56 -6.94
CA VAL A 709 26.02 4.23 -7.24
C VAL A 709 24.87 3.59 -6.49
N PHE A 710 24.81 2.26 -6.42
CA PHE A 710 23.80 1.55 -5.63
C PHE A 710 23.87 1.92 -4.14
N LEU A 711 25.08 2.03 -3.56
CA LEU A 711 25.28 2.51 -2.20
C LEU A 711 24.83 3.97 -2.00
N ALA A 712 25.13 4.84 -2.97
CA ALA A 712 24.65 6.21 -2.97
C ALA A 712 23.11 6.27 -2.97
N ILE A 713 22.45 5.39 -3.73
CA ILE A 713 20.98 5.28 -3.78
C ILE A 713 20.41 4.75 -2.46
N CYS A 714 21.05 3.75 -1.85
CA CYS A 714 20.65 3.23 -0.53
C CYS A 714 20.71 4.33 0.55
N SER A 715 21.81 5.08 0.58
CA SER A 715 22.03 6.13 1.60
C SER A 715 21.11 7.34 1.41
N ILE A 716 20.93 7.84 0.17
CA ILE A 716 20.02 8.97 -0.09
C ILE A 716 18.56 8.61 0.19
N ARG A 717 18.16 7.34 0.00
CA ARG A 717 16.83 6.87 0.36
C ARG A 717 16.57 7.03 1.86
N LYS A 718 17.52 6.63 2.71
CA LYS A 718 17.42 6.82 4.17
C LYS A 718 17.21 8.29 4.53
N LEU A 719 17.94 9.20 3.87
CA LEU A 719 17.76 10.64 4.06
C LEU A 719 16.37 11.11 3.58
N LEU A 720 15.91 10.65 2.41
CA LEU A 720 14.61 11.04 1.88
C LEU A 720 13.44 10.59 2.78
N ASN A 721 13.51 9.38 3.35
CA ASN A 721 12.51 8.92 4.32
C ASN A 721 12.50 9.81 5.58
N ARG A 722 13.69 10.23 6.05
CA ARG A 722 13.81 11.20 7.15
C ARG A 722 13.21 12.55 6.80
N VAL A 723 13.42 13.05 5.58
CA VAL A 723 12.79 14.28 5.08
C VAL A 723 11.26 14.16 5.10
N GLN A 724 10.70 13.02 4.67
CA GLN A 724 9.26 12.77 4.71
C GLN A 724 8.71 12.72 6.14
N SER A 725 9.40 12.03 7.04
CA SER A 725 9.07 11.95 8.47
C SER A 725 9.12 13.32 9.16
N ALA A 726 10.12 14.14 8.84
CA ALA A 726 10.34 15.42 9.53
C ALA A 726 9.51 16.60 8.99
N LEU A 727 9.09 16.58 7.71
CA LEU A 727 8.45 17.73 7.06
C LEU A 727 7.03 17.48 6.55
N TYR A 728 6.56 16.23 6.46
CA TYR A 728 5.35 15.88 5.71
C TYR A 728 4.32 15.03 6.49
N THR A 729 4.41 14.92 7.81
CA THR A 729 3.48 14.15 8.67
C THR A 729 2.06 14.74 8.77
N LYS A 730 1.04 13.88 8.74
CA LYS A 730 -0.40 14.22 8.63
C LYS A 730 -0.98 15.04 9.81
N SER A 731 -0.32 15.08 10.97
CA SER A 731 -0.76 15.88 12.13
C SER A 731 -0.73 17.40 11.90
N ASP A 732 -0.25 17.84 10.73
CA ASP A 732 0.11 19.22 10.48
C ASP A 732 -0.93 20.01 9.66
N GLN A 733 -1.99 19.39 9.07
CA GLN A 733 -2.94 20.09 8.17
C GLN A 733 -4.40 20.24 8.60
N GLU A 734 -4.89 19.61 9.68
CA GLU A 734 -6.21 19.98 10.25
C GLU A 734 -6.27 21.47 10.69
N LYS A 735 -5.13 22.18 10.69
CA LYS A 735 -4.99 23.61 10.96
C LYS A 735 -4.68 24.49 9.74
N PHE A 736 -4.45 23.93 8.55
CA PHE A 736 -4.25 24.73 7.33
C PHE A 736 -5.56 24.94 6.54
N HIS A 737 -6.55 24.07 6.71
CA HIS A 737 -7.83 24.12 5.98
C HIS A 737 -8.99 24.77 6.75
N SER A 738 -8.80 25.18 8.01
CA SER A 738 -9.79 25.96 8.75
C SER A 738 -9.81 27.41 8.23
N SER A 739 -10.90 27.79 7.58
CA SER A 739 -11.22 29.17 7.17
C SER A 739 -11.00 30.18 8.32
N PRO A 740 -10.71 31.47 8.02
CA PRO A 740 -10.59 32.46 9.08
C PRO A 740 -11.93 32.62 9.83
N PRO A 741 -11.93 32.84 11.15
CA PRO A 741 -13.16 33.08 11.88
C PRO A 741 -13.83 34.36 11.35
N PRO A 742 -15.18 34.42 11.29
CA PRO A 742 -15.88 35.65 10.94
C PRO A 742 -15.55 36.74 11.96
N GLN A 743 -15.37 37.96 11.47
CA GLN A 743 -15.20 39.16 12.27
C GLN A 743 -16.28 39.21 13.37
N ARG A 744 -15.88 39.03 14.63
CA ARG A 744 -16.66 39.45 15.79
C ARG A 744 -15.95 40.59 16.49
N THR A 745 -16.71 41.65 16.62
CA THR A 745 -16.50 42.87 17.40
C THR A 745 -16.13 42.56 18.85
N ILE A 746 -15.01 43.15 19.28
CA ILE A 746 -14.77 43.92 20.51
C ILE A 746 -15.43 43.41 21.82
N ASP A 747 -14.56 43.25 22.83
CA ASP A 747 -14.78 43.14 24.29
C ASP A 747 -14.86 41.75 24.94
N THR A 748 -13.69 41.12 25.19
CA THR A 748 -13.35 40.55 26.53
C THR A 748 -11.82 40.33 26.66
N PRO A 749 -11.16 40.78 27.75
CA PRO A 749 -9.73 40.56 27.97
C PRO A 749 -9.48 39.32 28.84
N GLY A 750 -8.83 38.29 28.28
CA GLY A 750 -8.32 37.17 29.07
C GLY A 750 -8.11 35.88 28.27
N GLY A 751 -6.93 35.73 27.67
CA GLY A 751 -6.47 34.48 27.05
C GLY A 751 -5.61 34.71 25.81
N ASN A 752 -4.30 34.46 25.93
CA ASN A 752 -3.25 34.83 24.97
C ASN A 752 -3.39 34.25 23.54
N PRO A 753 -2.78 34.90 22.52
CA PRO A 753 -2.80 34.49 21.11
C PRO A 753 -1.69 33.47 20.73
N THR A 754 -2.06 32.39 19.98
CA THR A 754 -1.37 31.58 18.92
C THR A 754 0.12 31.10 19.07
N PRO A 755 0.57 29.94 18.47
CA PRO A 755 0.80 29.80 17.01
C PRO A 755 0.77 28.39 16.34
N GLN A 756 0.86 28.40 14.99
CA GLN A 756 1.21 27.32 14.05
C GLN A 756 2.31 26.38 14.58
N LYS A 757 2.22 25.07 14.30
CA LYS A 757 3.12 24.08 14.92
C LYS A 757 4.54 24.03 14.33
N TYR A 758 4.77 24.55 13.13
CA TYR A 758 6.08 25.11 12.83
C TYR A 758 6.00 26.61 13.00
N SER A 759 6.62 27.12 14.05
CA SER A 759 7.13 28.49 13.94
C SER A 759 8.02 28.54 12.70
N ILE A 760 8.06 29.66 11.98
CA ILE A 760 9.00 29.85 10.86
C ILE A 760 10.43 29.49 11.30
N THR A 761 10.76 29.69 12.59
CA THR A 761 11.99 29.26 13.25
C THR A 761 12.19 27.74 13.27
N SER A 762 11.17 26.96 13.65
CA SER A 762 11.25 25.48 13.67
C SER A 762 11.43 24.90 12.27
N LEU A 763 10.65 25.39 11.30
CA LEU A 763 10.81 24.99 9.89
C LEU A 763 12.20 25.36 9.39
N LYS A 764 12.70 26.54 9.75
CA LYS A 764 14.07 26.97 9.44
C LYS A 764 15.11 26.00 9.94
N THR A 765 15.10 25.67 11.22
CA THR A 765 16.07 24.74 11.81
C THR A 765 16.04 23.37 11.14
N ILE A 766 14.84 22.81 10.93
CA ILE A 766 14.69 21.47 10.33
C ILE A 766 15.15 21.48 8.86
N SER A 767 14.71 22.46 8.06
CA SER A 767 15.09 22.54 6.65
C SER A 767 16.59 22.81 6.46
N GLU A 768 17.21 23.68 7.28
CA GLU A 768 18.65 23.96 7.22
C GLU A 768 19.47 22.71 7.57
N GLU A 769 19.06 21.96 8.59
CA GLU A 769 19.74 20.73 8.99
C GLU A 769 19.60 19.62 7.94
N LEU A 770 18.41 19.45 7.35
CA LEU A 770 18.21 18.47 6.27
C LEU A 770 18.97 18.86 4.98
N ASP A 771 19.01 20.15 4.63
CA ASP A 771 19.80 20.65 3.50
C ASP A 771 21.29 20.41 3.74
N ARG A 772 21.79 20.67 4.97
CA ARG A 772 23.17 20.35 5.36
C ARG A 772 23.48 18.86 5.22
N GLN A 773 22.61 17.98 5.71
CA GLN A 773 22.79 16.53 5.56
C GLN A 773 22.82 16.09 4.08
N LEU A 774 22.04 16.74 3.21
CA LEU A 774 22.06 16.48 1.78
C LEU A 774 23.37 16.93 1.13
N GLU A 775 23.91 18.09 1.52
CA GLU A 775 25.23 18.54 1.04
C GLU A 775 26.36 17.63 1.54
N ASP A 776 26.32 17.22 2.81
CA ASP A 776 27.31 16.31 3.38
C ASP A 776 27.26 14.95 2.68
N TRP A 777 26.05 14.42 2.42
CA TRP A 777 25.87 13.21 1.63
C TRP A 777 26.52 13.36 0.25
N PHE A 778 26.23 14.45 -0.48
CA PHE A 778 26.78 14.68 -1.81
C PHE A 778 28.32 14.78 -1.80
N ASN A 779 28.86 15.50 -0.82
CA ASN A 779 30.30 15.68 -0.66
C ASN A 779 31.02 14.39 -0.24
N SER A 780 30.32 13.48 0.45
CA SER A 780 30.85 12.17 0.84
C SER A 780 30.94 11.17 -0.32
N LEU A 781 30.29 11.43 -1.45
CA LEU A 781 30.34 10.54 -2.61
C LEU A 781 31.78 10.44 -3.17
N PRO A 782 32.27 9.23 -3.49
CA PRO A 782 33.58 9.05 -4.10
C PRO A 782 33.72 9.77 -5.44
N ASN A 783 34.90 10.30 -5.73
CA ASN A 783 35.21 11.02 -6.97
C ASN A 783 34.71 10.34 -8.26
N PRO A 784 34.81 9.00 -8.44
CA PRO A 784 34.35 8.35 -9.68
C PRO A 784 32.84 8.41 -9.94
N ILE A 785 32.03 8.71 -8.92
CA ILE A 785 30.56 8.74 -9.02
C ILE A 785 29.95 10.06 -8.55
N ARG A 786 30.80 11.04 -8.19
CA ARG A 786 30.36 12.35 -7.70
C ARG A 786 30.34 13.33 -8.87
N PRO A 787 29.15 13.67 -9.40
CA PRO A 787 29.04 14.59 -10.53
C PRO A 787 29.39 16.03 -10.11
N THR A 788 29.58 16.91 -11.09
CA THR A 788 29.76 18.34 -10.82
C THR A 788 28.40 19.04 -10.72
N LEU A 789 28.18 19.83 -9.67
CA LEU A 789 27.00 20.68 -9.55
C LEU A 789 27.19 21.93 -10.44
N GLY A 790 26.59 21.93 -11.62
CA GLY A 790 26.66 23.04 -12.59
C GLY A 790 25.29 23.55 -13.06
N ASN A 791 25.32 24.53 -13.96
CA ASN A 791 24.13 25.02 -14.67
C ASN A 791 23.76 24.13 -15.88
N THR A 792 24.76 23.51 -16.49
CA THR A 792 24.60 22.52 -17.56
C THR A 792 24.85 21.12 -17.02
N ILE A 793 23.86 20.25 -17.15
CA ILE A 793 24.00 18.83 -16.84
C ILE A 793 24.61 18.18 -18.07
N SER A 794 25.91 17.88 -18.02
CA SER A 794 26.58 17.14 -19.09
C SER A 794 26.19 15.66 -18.98
N ALA A 795 25.71 15.07 -20.08
CA ALA A 795 25.23 13.69 -20.12
C ALA A 795 26.38 12.67 -20.33
N ASP A 796 27.59 13.00 -19.88
CA ASP A 796 28.81 12.27 -20.24
C ASP A 796 28.87 10.87 -19.61
N HIS A 797 28.21 10.67 -18.46
CA HIS A 797 28.11 9.37 -17.80
C HIS A 797 26.67 9.07 -17.33
N PRO A 798 26.12 7.86 -17.58
CA PRO A 798 24.73 7.53 -17.22
C PRO A 798 24.42 7.63 -15.71
N TYR A 799 25.42 7.40 -14.85
CA TYR A 799 25.28 7.51 -13.40
C TYR A 799 25.17 8.95 -12.87
N ASP A 800 25.81 9.91 -13.53
CA ASP A 800 25.82 11.31 -13.08
C ASP A 800 24.42 11.88 -13.07
N THR A 801 23.69 11.66 -14.16
CA THR A 801 22.29 12.08 -14.28
C THR A 801 21.42 11.42 -13.22
N TYR A 802 21.72 10.17 -12.85
CA TYR A 802 20.99 9.43 -11.82
C TYR A 802 21.19 10.03 -10.41
N ILE A 803 22.44 10.32 -10.05
CA ILE A 803 22.80 10.98 -8.78
C ILE A 803 22.21 12.39 -8.72
N LEU A 804 22.35 13.18 -9.79
CA LEU A 804 21.81 14.54 -9.86
C LEU A 804 20.28 14.55 -9.73
N THR A 805 19.59 13.58 -10.34
CA THR A 805 18.14 13.44 -10.22
C THR A 805 17.73 13.20 -8.77
N ARG A 806 18.41 12.29 -8.05
CA ARG A 806 18.12 12.02 -6.62
C ARG A 806 18.46 13.22 -5.73
N TYR A 807 19.59 13.90 -5.98
CA TYR A 807 20.00 15.08 -5.24
C TYR A 807 18.98 16.23 -5.39
N TYR A 808 18.65 16.63 -6.62
CA TYR A 808 17.74 17.74 -6.86
C TYR A 808 16.29 17.42 -6.46
N ALA A 809 15.86 16.16 -6.60
CA ALA A 809 14.56 15.71 -6.07
C ALA A 809 14.49 15.94 -4.55
N THR A 810 15.47 15.43 -3.81
CA THR A 810 15.54 15.58 -2.35
C THR A 810 15.61 17.05 -1.95
N LYS A 811 16.43 17.86 -2.65
CA LYS A 811 16.59 19.28 -2.36
C LYS A 811 15.31 20.07 -2.54
N HIS A 812 14.59 19.88 -3.65
CA HIS A 812 13.34 20.62 -3.83
C HIS A 812 12.27 20.14 -2.84
N ILE A 813 12.25 18.86 -2.44
CA ILE A 813 11.33 18.34 -1.41
C ILE A 813 11.63 18.97 -0.03
N ILE A 814 12.89 19.16 0.35
CA ILE A 814 13.26 19.85 1.60
C ILE A 814 12.76 21.30 1.59
N CYS A 815 12.89 22.00 0.45
CA CYS A 815 12.57 23.43 0.35
C CYS A 815 11.09 23.72 0.03
N ARG A 816 10.32 22.75 -0.47
CA ARG A 816 8.92 22.94 -0.92
C ARG A 816 7.97 23.49 0.15
N PRO A 817 8.07 23.15 1.46
CA PRO A 817 7.18 23.72 2.47
C PRO A 817 7.23 25.25 2.53
N SER A 818 8.41 25.88 2.34
CA SER A 818 8.53 27.34 2.28
C SER A 818 7.77 27.94 1.09
N LEU A 819 7.75 27.24 -0.06
CA LEU A 819 7.01 27.65 -1.25
C LEU A 819 5.49 27.54 -1.03
N VAL A 820 5.04 26.49 -0.35
CA VAL A 820 3.63 26.34 0.07
C VAL A 820 3.22 27.48 1.01
N ILE A 821 4.06 27.85 1.99
CA ILE A 821 3.81 29.00 2.87
C ILE A 821 3.71 30.31 2.08
N ALA A 822 4.64 30.55 1.16
CA ALA A 822 4.62 31.74 0.30
C ALA A 822 3.34 31.82 -0.54
N ALA A 823 2.87 30.68 -1.06
CA ALA A 823 1.64 30.60 -1.86
C ALA A 823 0.37 31.00 -1.11
N HIS A 824 0.32 30.76 0.22
CA HIS A 824 -0.81 31.08 1.11
C HIS A 824 -0.78 32.50 1.68
N THR A 825 0.33 33.23 1.53
CA THR A 825 0.45 34.60 2.05
C THR A 825 -0.31 35.55 1.13
N GLN A 826 -1.60 35.78 1.41
CA GLN A 826 -2.48 36.60 0.58
C GLN A 826 -2.03 38.08 0.57
N GLY A 827 -1.37 38.50 -0.52
CA GLY A 827 -1.20 39.92 -0.87
C GLY A 827 0.06 40.63 -0.36
N SER A 828 0.89 40.01 0.51
CA SER A 828 2.20 40.58 0.85
C SER A 828 3.23 40.24 -0.24
N THR A 829 3.81 41.24 -0.87
CA THR A 829 4.97 41.07 -1.76
C THR A 829 6.27 40.82 -0.98
N VAL A 830 6.26 41.04 0.33
CA VAL A 830 7.42 40.87 1.21
C VAL A 830 7.28 39.56 1.96
N LEU A 831 8.19 38.63 1.67
CA LEU A 831 8.33 37.34 2.35
C LEU A 831 9.49 37.40 3.36
N PRO A 832 9.42 36.63 4.47
CA PRO A 832 10.58 36.46 5.35
C PRO A 832 11.80 35.96 4.56
N GLU A 833 12.99 36.49 4.87
CA GLU A 833 14.23 36.20 4.12
C GLU A 833 14.48 34.69 3.96
N PHE A 834 14.34 33.93 5.05
CA PHE A 834 14.45 32.48 5.04
C PHE A 834 13.46 31.80 4.08
N VAL A 835 12.20 32.23 4.10
CA VAL A 835 11.14 31.66 3.23
C VAL A 835 11.46 31.93 1.78
N PHE A 836 11.84 33.17 1.44
CA PHE A 836 12.21 33.54 0.07
C PHE A 836 13.47 32.81 -0.42
N ALA A 837 14.51 32.71 0.41
CA ALA A 837 15.73 31.98 0.08
C ALA A 837 15.46 30.50 -0.22
N ASN A 838 14.62 29.84 0.58
CA ASN A 838 14.22 28.46 0.32
C ASN A 838 13.30 28.33 -0.90
N CYS A 839 12.42 29.28 -1.16
CA CYS A 839 11.63 29.29 -2.41
C CYS A 839 12.54 29.32 -3.63
N LYS A 840 13.59 30.17 -3.61
CA LYS A 840 14.60 30.22 -4.68
C LYS A 840 15.32 28.88 -4.85
N LYS A 841 15.83 28.29 -3.76
CA LYS A 841 16.45 26.95 -3.78
C LYS A 841 15.48 25.89 -4.33
N CYS A 842 14.21 25.94 -3.95
CA CYS A 842 13.18 25.01 -4.41
C CYS A 842 12.97 25.12 -5.93
N VAL A 843 12.77 26.34 -6.44
CA VAL A 843 12.60 26.62 -7.88
C VAL A 843 13.83 26.18 -8.67
N ASP A 844 15.02 26.55 -8.23
CA ASP A 844 16.28 26.20 -8.90
C ASP A 844 16.50 24.68 -8.92
N SER A 845 16.14 23.99 -7.84
CA SER A 845 16.22 22.53 -7.76
C SER A 845 15.16 21.83 -8.61
N CYS A 846 13.91 22.33 -8.64
CA CYS A 846 12.87 21.83 -9.55
C CYS A 846 13.30 21.96 -11.01
N ARG A 847 13.87 23.11 -11.39
CA ARG A 847 14.41 23.34 -12.74
C ARG A 847 15.44 22.26 -13.09
N LYS A 848 16.50 22.12 -12.29
CA LYS A 848 17.58 21.16 -12.53
C LYS A 848 17.10 19.71 -12.49
N PHE A 849 16.14 19.40 -11.60
CA PHE A 849 15.48 18.11 -11.55
C PHE A 849 14.74 17.79 -12.84
N VAL A 850 13.92 18.71 -13.37
CA VAL A 850 13.18 18.50 -14.63
C VAL A 850 14.15 18.21 -15.78
N TRP A 851 15.24 18.97 -15.92
CA TRP A 851 16.27 18.71 -16.94
C TRP A 851 16.90 17.32 -16.78
N ALA A 852 17.39 16.98 -15.58
CA ALA A 852 18.01 15.68 -15.32
C ALA A 852 17.04 14.51 -15.56
N ALA A 853 15.81 14.65 -15.07
CA ALA A 853 14.78 13.65 -15.18
C ALA A 853 14.35 13.44 -16.64
N SER A 854 14.23 14.50 -17.44
CA SER A 854 13.90 14.41 -18.86
C SER A 854 14.96 13.66 -19.67
N LEU A 855 16.26 13.79 -19.34
CA LEU A 855 17.32 12.99 -19.95
C LEU A 855 17.14 11.49 -19.68
N LEU A 856 16.81 11.12 -18.43
CA LEU A 856 16.57 9.73 -18.08
C LEU A 856 15.27 9.17 -18.66
N MET A 857 14.27 10.01 -18.92
CA MET A 857 13.01 9.62 -19.56
C MET A 857 13.16 9.27 -21.05
N ARG A 858 14.28 9.63 -21.68
CA ARG A 858 14.60 9.24 -23.07
C ARG A 858 14.88 7.75 -23.23
N GLN A 859 15.20 7.08 -22.14
CA GLN A 859 15.48 5.64 -22.11
C GLN A 859 14.46 4.94 -21.22
N ARG A 860 14.19 3.67 -21.54
CA ARG A 860 13.33 2.83 -20.73
C ARG A 860 14.07 2.36 -19.47
N THR A 861 13.57 2.74 -18.29
CA THR A 861 14.13 2.33 -16.99
C THR A 861 13.02 1.93 -16.01
N TYR A 862 13.38 1.21 -14.94
CA TYR A 862 12.46 0.83 -13.87
C TYR A 862 11.78 2.01 -13.16
N ALA A 863 12.36 3.21 -13.24
CA ALA A 863 11.89 4.37 -12.49
C ALA A 863 11.00 5.30 -13.34
N ASN A 864 10.74 4.98 -14.62
CA ASN A 864 10.08 5.93 -15.53
C ASN A 864 8.69 6.35 -15.02
N TRP A 865 7.87 5.41 -14.55
CA TRP A 865 6.56 5.74 -14.00
C TRP A 865 6.63 6.72 -12.81
N HIS A 866 7.47 6.41 -11.81
CA HIS A 866 7.70 7.30 -10.65
C HIS A 866 8.31 8.63 -11.06
N ARG A 867 9.19 8.64 -12.07
CA ARG A 867 9.82 9.84 -12.57
C ARG A 867 8.82 10.76 -13.27
N MET A 868 7.86 10.23 -14.01
CA MET A 868 6.75 11.02 -14.58
C MET A 868 5.95 11.74 -13.48
N GLN A 869 5.62 11.02 -12.40
CA GLN A 869 4.94 11.61 -11.24
C GLN A 869 5.80 12.68 -10.56
N ALA A 870 7.07 12.40 -10.30
CA ALA A 870 7.98 13.38 -9.71
C ALA A 870 8.16 14.64 -10.58
N ILE A 871 8.21 14.49 -11.92
CA ILE A 871 8.20 15.62 -12.85
C ILE A 871 6.90 16.42 -12.71
N LEU A 872 5.73 15.76 -12.64
CA LEU A 872 4.46 16.44 -12.42
C LEU A 872 4.47 17.25 -11.10
N ALA A 873 4.95 16.68 -9.99
CA ALA A 873 5.07 17.41 -8.73
C ALA A 873 6.01 18.61 -8.82
N ALA A 874 7.11 18.50 -9.57
CA ALA A 874 8.01 19.63 -9.84
C ALA A 874 7.31 20.71 -10.68
N ILE A 875 6.54 20.33 -11.71
CA ILE A 875 5.75 21.27 -12.51
C ILE A 875 4.65 21.95 -11.68
N PHE A 876 3.95 21.23 -10.79
CA PHE A 876 3.00 21.85 -9.84
C PHE A 876 3.70 22.85 -8.92
N THR A 877 4.87 22.49 -8.40
CA THR A 877 5.68 23.39 -7.56
C THR A 877 6.08 24.66 -8.33
N LEU A 878 6.56 24.52 -9.57
CA LEU A 878 6.92 25.65 -10.45
C LEU A 878 5.71 26.49 -10.85
N SER A 879 4.56 25.88 -11.10
CA SER A 879 3.31 26.57 -11.42
C SER A 879 2.81 27.38 -10.24
N THR A 880 2.95 26.84 -9.03
CA THR A 880 2.63 27.53 -7.78
C THR A 880 3.53 28.75 -7.60
N ALA A 881 4.84 28.63 -7.83
CA ALA A 881 5.76 29.77 -7.81
C ALA A 881 5.42 30.81 -8.89
N LYS A 882 5.18 30.37 -10.14
CA LYS A 882 4.88 31.25 -11.27
C LYS A 882 3.57 32.04 -11.08
N THR A 883 2.60 31.47 -10.36
CA THR A 883 1.33 32.15 -10.05
C THR A 883 1.34 32.90 -8.72
N THR A 884 2.44 32.89 -7.98
CA THR A 884 2.61 33.63 -6.73
C THR A 884 3.37 34.93 -7.00
N PRO A 885 2.77 36.12 -6.80
CA PRO A 885 3.38 37.39 -7.20
C PRO A 885 4.80 37.63 -6.67
N ALA A 886 5.08 37.26 -5.41
CA ALA A 886 6.40 37.42 -4.80
C ALA A 886 7.48 36.50 -5.40
N LEU A 887 7.09 35.42 -6.09
CA LEU A 887 7.99 34.40 -6.63
C LEU A 887 8.00 34.34 -8.16
N GLU A 888 7.09 35.05 -8.83
CA GLU A 888 6.88 34.97 -10.28
C GLU A 888 8.18 35.17 -11.08
N ALA A 889 8.99 36.15 -10.67
CA ALA A 889 10.24 36.50 -11.34
C ALA A 889 11.32 35.41 -11.25
N LEU A 890 11.18 34.43 -10.33
CA LEU A 890 12.12 33.32 -10.18
C LEU A 890 11.95 32.24 -11.27
N VAL A 891 10.84 32.27 -12.02
CA VAL A 891 10.52 31.26 -13.04
C VAL A 891 10.30 31.88 -14.43
N PRO A 892 11.30 32.61 -14.99
CA PRO A 892 11.17 33.23 -16.31
C PRO A 892 11.06 32.19 -17.44
N ASP A 893 11.64 31.01 -17.24
CA ASP A 893 11.77 29.89 -18.16
C ASP A 893 10.65 28.84 -18.01
N PHE A 894 9.54 29.19 -17.33
CA PHE A 894 8.45 28.26 -17.03
C PHE A 894 7.94 27.51 -18.27
N ASP A 895 7.77 28.22 -19.39
CA ASP A 895 7.22 27.62 -20.60
C ASP A 895 8.13 26.54 -21.21
N ASP A 896 9.44 26.78 -21.18
CA ASP A 896 10.44 25.85 -21.70
C ASP A 896 10.51 24.60 -20.82
N LEU A 897 10.44 24.76 -19.50
CA LEU A 897 10.42 23.64 -18.56
C LEU A 897 9.19 22.75 -18.74
N VAL A 898 8.00 23.34 -18.88
CA VAL A 898 6.77 22.56 -19.11
C VAL A 898 6.80 21.90 -20.48
N LYS A 899 7.37 22.56 -21.50
CA LYS A 899 7.53 21.98 -22.84
C LYS A 899 8.47 20.78 -22.82
N GLU A 900 9.62 20.89 -22.15
CA GLU A 900 10.57 19.78 -22.00
C GLU A 900 9.92 18.60 -21.25
N ALA A 901 9.18 18.87 -20.17
CA ALA A 901 8.44 17.86 -19.42
C ALA A 901 7.37 17.15 -20.28
N ILE A 902 6.62 17.90 -21.10
CA ILE A 902 5.65 17.31 -22.04
C ILE A 902 6.38 16.44 -23.07
N GLN A 903 7.46 16.94 -23.67
CA GLN A 903 8.17 16.24 -24.74
C GLN A 903 8.79 14.91 -24.28
N CYS A 904 9.24 14.81 -23.04
CA CYS A 904 9.83 13.57 -22.52
C CYS A 904 8.77 12.55 -22.07
N ILE A 905 7.56 12.98 -21.70
CA ILE A 905 6.46 12.11 -21.25
C ILE A 905 5.51 11.72 -22.40
N GLU A 906 5.31 12.58 -23.41
CA GLU A 906 4.38 12.36 -24.52
C GLU A 906 4.56 11.02 -25.25
N PRO A 907 5.77 10.49 -25.47
CA PRO A 907 5.94 9.15 -26.04
C PRO A 907 5.31 8.02 -25.20
N TRP A 908 5.15 8.21 -23.89
CA TRP A 908 4.52 7.24 -22.98
C TRP A 908 3.00 7.33 -22.99
N ALA A 909 2.42 8.48 -23.34
CA ALA A 909 0.99 8.74 -23.30
C ALA A 909 0.18 7.76 -24.17
N GLN A 910 0.72 7.36 -25.32
CA GLN A 910 0.06 6.40 -26.21
C GLN A 910 -0.16 5.01 -25.57
N TYR A 911 0.59 4.66 -24.53
CA TYR A 911 0.64 3.30 -23.96
C TYR A 911 0.33 3.25 -22.46
N CYS A 912 0.20 4.40 -21.81
CA CYS A 912 -0.04 4.55 -20.39
C CYS A 912 -1.03 5.70 -20.19
N GLU A 913 -2.26 5.36 -19.77
CA GLU A 913 -3.32 6.33 -19.50
C GLU A 913 -2.88 7.39 -18.48
N THR A 914 -2.15 6.99 -17.44
CA THR A 914 -1.54 7.93 -16.49
C THR A 914 -0.62 8.94 -17.18
N ALA A 915 0.23 8.50 -18.12
CA ALA A 915 1.11 9.41 -18.84
C ALA A 915 0.32 10.38 -19.75
N ASP A 916 -0.75 9.92 -20.38
CA ASP A 916 -1.63 10.78 -21.20
C ASP A 916 -2.30 11.86 -20.34
N ILE A 917 -2.80 11.48 -19.18
CA ILE A 917 -3.42 12.42 -18.25
C ILE A 917 -2.40 13.42 -17.70
N VAL A 918 -1.19 12.97 -17.33
CA VAL A 918 -0.09 13.85 -16.89
C VAL A 918 0.25 14.88 -17.99
N VAL A 919 0.37 14.45 -19.24
CA VAL A 919 0.63 15.34 -20.39
C VAL A 919 -0.53 16.33 -20.59
N SER A 920 -1.77 15.87 -20.47
CA SER A 920 -2.97 16.71 -20.56
C SER A 920 -3.00 17.79 -19.47
N MET A 921 -2.72 17.41 -18.21
CA MET A 921 -2.60 18.35 -17.09
C MET A 921 -1.51 19.41 -17.35
N MET A 922 -0.33 19.01 -17.81
CA MET A 922 0.77 19.93 -18.15
C MET A 922 0.41 20.86 -19.30
N LYS A 923 -0.27 20.37 -20.35
CA LYS A 923 -0.79 21.19 -21.46
C LYS A 923 -1.79 22.24 -20.95
N THR A 924 -2.73 21.86 -20.09
CA THR A 924 -3.70 22.77 -19.48
C THR A 924 -3.04 23.83 -18.60
N ILE A 925 -2.09 23.43 -17.74
CA ILE A 925 -1.30 24.34 -16.91
C ILE A 925 -0.59 25.37 -17.78
N ARG A 926 0.15 24.92 -18.80
CA ARG A 926 0.88 25.79 -19.71
C ARG A 926 -0.03 26.81 -20.39
N GLN A 927 -1.21 26.38 -20.84
CA GLN A 927 -2.18 27.27 -21.47
C GLN A 927 -2.72 28.31 -20.49
N LYS A 928 -3.21 27.89 -19.31
CA LYS A 928 -3.81 28.81 -18.34
C LYS A 928 -2.82 29.80 -17.76
N VAL A 929 -1.60 29.37 -17.45
CA VAL A 929 -0.54 30.28 -16.95
C VAL A 929 -0.19 31.35 -18.00
N ARG A 930 -0.11 30.99 -19.29
CA ARG A 930 0.10 31.96 -20.38
C ARG A 930 -1.02 32.99 -20.51
N VAL A 931 -2.27 32.60 -20.25
CA VAL A 931 -3.42 33.51 -20.30
C VAL A 931 -3.45 34.43 -19.08
N ALA A 932 -3.20 33.90 -17.88
CA ALA A 932 -3.19 34.67 -16.63
C ALA A 932 -2.12 35.78 -16.64
N VAL A 933 -0.94 35.52 -17.20
CA VAL A 933 0.17 36.49 -17.29
C VAL A 933 -0.06 37.55 -18.39
N ARG A 934 -0.98 37.33 -19.34
CA ARG A 934 -1.34 38.31 -20.39
C ARG A 934 -2.54 39.19 -20.03
N GLY A 935 -3.27 38.86 -18.97
CA GLY A 935 -4.46 39.58 -18.50
C GLY A 935 -4.23 40.47 -17.28
N ALA A 936 -3.02 40.44 -16.71
CA ALA A 936 -2.50 41.41 -15.73
C ALA A 936 -1.54 42.35 -16.46
#